data_AF-A0A8C7SB79-F1
#
_entry.id   AF-A0A8C7SB79-F1
#
_cell.length_a   1.000
_cell.length_b   1.000
_cell.length_c   1.000
_cell.angle_alpha   90.00
_cell.angle_beta   90.00
_cell.angle_gamma   90.00
#
_symmetry.space_group_name_H-M   'P 1'
#
loop_
_entity.id
_entity.type
_entity.pdbx_description
1 polymer ?
#
loop_
_entity_poly.entity_id
_entity_poly.type
_entity_poly.pdbx_seq_one_letter_code
_entity_poly.pdbx_strand_id
1 'polypeptide(L)'
;SQSEMVRLHTHTHSITVRDGEAPTHTPSITVRDGEVYDDEGSMPLHWAVERNQPDSCRALLELGAEPNVLNKALMSPLHLAVSHTHNHLLLLSHYKTESNLEGGLGNTPVMLACSINNTEALSILLSHGARLSSQNKLGQYAIHAAAFAGSKKAMDVILKAGEEMGHSIEEHINFLDKSYSSPLHLAVRGGNMDIIEFCIHKGAKIDQQQVDRSTALHFACSQGATEAVKLMLSSYSRLDSIINLPDGACQTPLHRATIFDHTELAEYLISKGADIDYIDSKGLSPLLLATNCGAWRTVALLLSKGANVNIKDQSGCNFLHLAILQPKGLKNLSGDVLQHSSVKDLLSNEDNEGCTPLHYACRLGIHESVKNILVLQVSLDRKSKDKKSALHFAAQYGRVNTCQRLLETITDSRLLNEGDERGLTPLHLASGGGHTKVVELLLRKGALFHCDYKGRTCLHHAAAEGYTQTMKIVLATNIKLLDKLDEDGSTALHLAAREGHVAAVRLLLQRGAEISLNKNHASFFHEALQHGRKDVINAIIDSDRSVQKTNTSLIQSTDILLLSLTKHAKVDKGLKIQPLATLNAMVKYNRIELLSHPVCKKYLEMKWVAYGSAAHLLNLFVYLLGLLPLTHLIVSLRPSLDYTSPDNTTAVTMVPISFREVLYSNTGCMAVKCQRLSYFKDPFNYQDWTVAIFSLLFVIPLNFNVEGSWYWQAGAMAVFQSWISFLFYLQRFEHFGIYVVMFNEIAKTLWKILLLFFFLMLAFALVFHALMLNQKEFERLDLSGVQIFVMMVGELNYQSNILDIYLDNKLPFPFLTFYMFVVFVILMPILLMNMMIGLAVGDIAEVKRTAGLKRIAMQIELHTNLEEKMPYWLLKRVDQSFFTIYPNRKCSKVGEANEVQTRLMTNSSNSTSVEAELRRQKYRLKEISSVLEKQHDLMKLMIQKMEITSEADEHDGPTEVKGYRQRSNWGQAKGSNWIPLMKVLERKNV
;
A
#
# COMPACT_ATOMS: atom_id res chain seq x y z
N SER A 1 62.35 -2.03 -54.30
CA SER A 1 63.30 -1.66 -53.26
C SER A 1 62.60 -0.72 -52.28
N GLN A 2 62.73 -1.04 -50.98
CA GLN A 2 62.52 -0.22 -49.79
C GLN A 2 61.26 0.67 -49.67
N SER A 3 60.39 0.19 -48.77
CA SER A 3 59.61 0.89 -47.75
C SER A 3 59.77 2.41 -47.60
N GLU A 4 58.64 3.11 -47.56
CA GLU A 4 58.37 4.15 -46.57
C GLU A 4 56.87 4.15 -46.19
N MET A 5 56.59 3.96 -44.90
CA MET A 5 55.31 4.31 -44.29
C MET A 5 55.18 5.84 -44.28
N VAL A 6 54.03 6.40 -44.68
CA VAL A 6 53.26 7.36 -43.86
C VAL A 6 51.79 7.33 -44.29
N ARG A 7 50.94 7.29 -43.27
CA ARG A 7 49.50 7.47 -43.15
C ARG A 7 48.78 8.49 -44.07
N LEU A 8 47.50 8.15 -44.25
CA LEU A 8 46.26 8.97 -44.29
C LEU A 8 45.59 9.28 -45.64
N HIS A 9 44.31 8.88 -45.64
CA HIS A 9 43.13 9.51 -46.26
C HIS A 9 42.40 8.75 -47.36
N THR A 10 41.36 8.03 -46.90
CA THR A 10 39.97 8.15 -47.36
C THR A 10 39.75 8.79 -48.74
N HIS A 11 39.53 7.94 -49.74
CA HIS A 11 38.59 8.26 -50.81
C HIS A 11 37.72 7.05 -51.15
N THR A 12 36.46 7.18 -50.77
CA THR A 12 35.33 6.38 -51.23
C THR A 12 35.14 6.60 -52.72
N HIS A 13 35.40 5.58 -53.54
CA HIS A 13 34.85 5.51 -54.89
C HIS A 13 33.68 4.51 -54.90
N SER A 14 32.48 5.08 -54.99
CA SER A 14 31.23 4.41 -55.30
C SER A 14 31.28 3.88 -56.73
N ILE A 15 31.17 2.56 -56.89
CA ILE A 15 30.90 1.93 -58.19
C ILE A 15 29.38 1.86 -58.33
N THR A 16 28.82 2.73 -59.17
CA THR A 16 27.41 2.71 -59.56
C THR A 16 27.22 1.74 -60.71
N VAL A 17 26.49 0.63 -60.49
CA VAL A 17 25.87 -0.16 -61.55
C VAL A 17 24.39 0.20 -61.59
N ARG A 18 23.90 0.52 -62.80
CA ARG A 18 22.54 1.00 -63.07
C ARG A 18 21.54 -0.17 -63.16
N ASP A 19 20.35 0.15 -62.66
CA ASP A 19 19.00 -0.35 -62.98
C ASP A 19 18.46 -1.62 -62.29
N GLY A 20 17.44 -1.41 -61.43
CA GLY A 20 16.49 -2.46 -61.01
C GLY A 20 16.03 -2.47 -59.53
N GLU A 21 15.33 -1.42 -59.08
CA GLU A 21 14.44 -1.33 -57.89
C GLU A 21 14.60 -2.32 -56.69
N ALA A 22 15.21 -1.86 -55.58
CA ALA A 22 14.97 -2.30 -54.19
C ALA A 22 15.51 -1.25 -53.18
N PRO A 23 14.96 -1.12 -51.95
CA PRO A 23 15.16 0.05 -51.09
C PRO A 23 16.57 0.07 -50.46
N THR A 24 17.16 1.26 -50.45
CA THR A 24 18.50 1.57 -49.97
C THR A 24 18.58 1.56 -48.44
N HIS A 25 19.06 0.46 -47.87
CA HIS A 25 19.87 0.51 -46.65
C HIS A 25 21.30 0.14 -47.06
N THR A 26 22.22 1.09 -47.03
CA THR A 26 23.66 0.79 -47.18
C THR A 26 24.10 0.03 -45.93
N PRO A 27 24.48 -1.26 -46.02
CA PRO A 27 24.88 -2.02 -44.84
C PRO A 27 26.18 -1.45 -44.29
N SER A 28 26.24 -1.24 -42.98
CA SER A 28 27.46 -0.82 -42.32
C SER A 28 28.42 -2.02 -42.27
N ILE A 29 29.62 -1.84 -42.81
CA ILE A 29 30.61 -2.91 -42.90
C ILE A 29 31.55 -2.76 -41.71
N THR A 30 31.64 -3.81 -40.90
CA THR A 30 32.53 -3.85 -39.73
C THR A 30 33.67 -4.82 -39.99
N VAL A 31 34.90 -4.42 -39.65
CA VAL A 31 36.09 -5.27 -39.79
C VAL A 31 36.52 -5.72 -38.39
N ARG A 32 36.57 -7.03 -38.16
CA ARG A 32 37.09 -7.65 -36.92
C ARG A 32 38.10 -8.72 -37.30
N ASP A 33 39.27 -8.70 -36.67
CA ASP A 33 40.34 -9.70 -36.85
C ASP A 33 40.76 -9.97 -38.31
N GLY A 34 40.68 -8.96 -39.18
CA GLY A 34 41.04 -9.08 -40.60
C GLY A 34 39.93 -9.63 -41.50
N GLU A 35 38.78 -10.02 -40.93
CA GLU A 35 37.59 -10.44 -41.67
C GLU A 35 36.52 -9.33 -41.71
N VAL A 36 35.75 -9.32 -42.80
CA VAL A 36 34.72 -8.33 -43.08
C VAL A 36 33.35 -8.91 -42.73
N TYR A 37 32.55 -8.18 -41.95
CA TYR A 37 31.20 -8.58 -41.55
C TYR A 37 30.19 -7.49 -41.91
N ASP A 38 29.00 -7.90 -42.34
CA ASP A 38 27.86 -7.01 -42.50
C ASP A 38 27.12 -6.73 -41.18
N ASP A 39 26.06 -5.93 -41.25
CA ASP A 39 25.19 -5.62 -40.10
C ASP A 39 24.53 -6.86 -39.50
N GLU A 40 24.40 -7.96 -40.24
CA GLU A 40 23.84 -9.24 -39.76
C GLU A 40 24.90 -10.19 -39.21
N GLY A 41 26.17 -9.74 -39.13
CA GLY A 41 27.30 -10.56 -38.70
C GLY A 41 27.69 -11.64 -39.73
N SER A 42 27.23 -11.53 -40.96
CA SER A 42 27.54 -12.46 -42.05
C SER A 42 28.83 -12.05 -42.75
N MET A 43 29.67 -13.04 -43.03
CA MET A 43 30.93 -12.85 -43.77
C MET A 43 30.72 -13.00 -45.29
N PRO A 44 31.65 -12.56 -46.16
CA PRO A 44 31.58 -12.78 -47.60
C PRO A 44 31.32 -14.23 -48.02
N LEU A 45 31.84 -15.20 -47.25
CA LEU A 45 31.58 -16.62 -47.45
C LEU A 45 30.10 -17.00 -47.22
N HIS A 46 29.41 -16.39 -46.24
CA HIS A 46 27.97 -16.61 -46.02
C HIS A 46 27.17 -16.18 -47.26
N TRP A 47 27.49 -15.00 -47.82
CA TRP A 47 26.85 -14.48 -49.04
C TRP A 47 27.17 -15.30 -50.30
N ALA A 48 28.42 -15.75 -50.44
CA ALA A 48 28.83 -16.60 -51.57
C ALA A 48 28.07 -17.95 -51.55
N VAL A 49 27.87 -18.51 -50.36
CA VAL A 49 27.09 -19.72 -50.16
C VAL A 49 25.60 -19.49 -50.39
N GLU A 50 25.03 -18.42 -49.84
CA GLU A 50 23.61 -18.06 -50.02
C GLU A 50 23.25 -17.86 -51.51
N ARG A 51 24.18 -17.34 -52.31
CA ARG A 51 24.02 -17.15 -53.77
C ARG A 51 24.46 -18.34 -54.62
N ASN A 52 24.79 -19.48 -54.00
CA ASN A 52 25.24 -20.70 -54.65
C ASN A 52 26.43 -20.49 -55.62
N GLN A 53 27.47 -19.77 -55.20
CA GLN A 53 28.66 -19.48 -56.02
C GLN A 53 29.85 -20.36 -55.60
N PRO A 54 30.04 -21.57 -56.17
CA PRO A 54 31.03 -22.53 -55.70
C PRO A 54 32.48 -22.05 -55.91
N ASP A 55 32.77 -21.37 -57.02
CA ASP A 55 34.11 -20.86 -57.32
C ASP A 55 34.52 -19.73 -56.37
N SER A 56 33.57 -18.85 -56.04
CA SER A 56 33.78 -17.80 -55.03
C SER A 56 33.99 -18.39 -53.64
N CYS A 57 33.26 -19.45 -53.28
CA CYS A 57 33.47 -20.16 -52.01
C CYS A 57 34.88 -20.79 -51.95
N ARG A 58 35.34 -21.43 -53.03
CA ARG A 58 36.69 -22.02 -53.10
C ARG A 58 37.77 -20.95 -52.95
N ALA A 59 37.66 -19.86 -53.70
CA ALA A 59 38.62 -18.75 -53.61
C ALA A 59 38.66 -18.12 -52.20
N LEU A 60 37.50 -17.93 -51.56
CA LEU A 60 37.43 -17.38 -50.21
C LEU A 60 38.03 -18.32 -49.16
N LEU A 61 37.82 -19.63 -49.29
CA LEU A 61 38.45 -20.63 -48.41
C LEU A 61 39.97 -20.71 -48.61
N GLU A 62 40.46 -20.64 -49.85
CA GLU A 62 41.89 -20.59 -50.17
C GLU A 62 42.58 -19.33 -49.62
N LEU A 63 41.84 -18.21 -49.57
CA LEU A 63 42.27 -16.95 -48.94
C LEU A 63 42.23 -16.98 -47.40
N GLY A 64 41.79 -18.09 -46.79
CA GLY A 64 41.83 -18.33 -45.35
C GLY A 64 40.55 -18.01 -44.58
N ALA A 65 39.41 -17.79 -45.25
CA ALA A 65 38.14 -17.51 -44.59
C ALA A 65 37.71 -18.63 -43.63
N GLU A 66 37.29 -18.28 -42.41
CA GLU A 66 36.84 -19.25 -41.41
C GLU A 66 35.40 -19.76 -41.66
N PRO A 67 35.17 -21.06 -41.92
CA PRO A 67 33.85 -21.55 -42.32
C PRO A 67 32.93 -21.92 -41.15
N ASN A 68 33.37 -21.79 -39.90
CA ASN A 68 32.59 -22.14 -38.70
C ASN A 68 32.00 -20.91 -37.99
N VAL A 69 32.21 -19.71 -38.53
CA VAL A 69 31.67 -18.48 -37.95
C VAL A 69 30.14 -18.49 -38.08
N LEU A 70 29.45 -18.07 -37.02
CA LEU A 70 27.99 -17.94 -36.98
C LEU A 70 27.58 -16.49 -37.20
N ASN A 71 26.61 -16.25 -38.08
CA ASN A 71 25.96 -14.94 -38.20
C ASN A 71 25.04 -14.65 -37.00
N LYS A 72 24.38 -13.49 -36.97
CA LYS A 72 23.43 -13.13 -35.90
C LYS A 72 22.23 -14.08 -35.80
N ALA A 73 21.86 -14.76 -36.88
CA ALA A 73 20.85 -15.81 -36.88
C ALA A 73 21.37 -17.16 -36.32
N LEU A 74 22.62 -17.20 -35.84
CA LEU A 74 23.31 -18.40 -35.35
C LEU A 74 23.41 -19.49 -36.42
N MET A 75 23.61 -19.10 -37.68
CA MET A 75 23.78 -20.00 -38.81
C MET A 75 25.19 -19.87 -39.35
N SER A 76 25.87 -21.00 -39.56
CA SER A 76 27.14 -21.02 -40.28
C SER A 76 26.91 -21.08 -41.80
N PRO A 77 27.94 -20.84 -42.63
CA PRO A 77 27.85 -21.05 -44.07
C PRO A 77 27.36 -22.47 -44.42
N LEU A 78 27.74 -23.50 -43.66
CA LEU A 78 27.25 -24.86 -43.86
C LEU A 78 25.74 -24.98 -43.55
N HIS A 79 25.25 -24.35 -42.49
CA HIS A 79 23.82 -24.32 -42.19
C HIS A 79 23.03 -23.58 -43.28
N LEU A 80 23.57 -22.48 -43.81
CA LEU A 80 22.95 -21.73 -44.91
C LEU A 80 22.89 -22.57 -46.20
N ALA A 81 23.98 -23.25 -46.55
CA ALA A 81 24.02 -24.11 -47.73
C ALA A 81 22.92 -25.18 -47.70
N VAL A 82 22.75 -25.83 -46.55
CA VAL A 82 21.69 -26.84 -46.34
C VAL A 82 20.31 -26.20 -46.37
N SER A 83 20.15 -25.03 -45.73
CA SER A 83 18.86 -24.32 -45.68
C SER A 83 18.34 -23.89 -47.06
N HIS A 84 19.24 -23.53 -47.97
CA HIS A 84 18.93 -23.13 -49.35
C HIS A 84 18.98 -24.30 -50.34
N THR A 85 19.07 -25.55 -49.86
CA THR A 85 19.07 -26.79 -50.67
C THR A 85 20.21 -26.87 -51.69
N HIS A 86 21.39 -26.32 -51.35
CA HIS A 86 22.57 -26.43 -52.20
C HIS A 86 23.25 -27.80 -51.99
N ASN A 87 23.17 -28.66 -52.99
CA ASN A 87 23.65 -30.05 -52.88
C ASN A 87 25.18 -30.17 -53.11
N HIS A 88 25.80 -29.17 -53.75
CA HIS A 88 27.26 -29.05 -53.81
C HIS A 88 27.81 -28.46 -52.50
N LEU A 89 27.82 -29.25 -51.44
CA LEU A 89 28.38 -28.89 -50.12
C LEU A 89 29.92 -28.86 -50.16
N LEU A 90 30.50 -28.06 -51.05
CA LEU A 90 31.95 -27.95 -51.29
C LEU A 90 32.71 -27.51 -50.03
N LEU A 91 32.02 -26.84 -49.11
CA LEU A 91 32.50 -26.49 -47.78
C LEU A 91 33.08 -27.72 -47.04
N LEU A 92 32.41 -28.89 -47.10
CA LEU A 92 32.82 -30.10 -46.37
C LEU A 92 34.14 -30.73 -46.88
N SER A 93 34.62 -30.32 -48.06
CA SER A 93 35.93 -30.75 -48.58
C SER A 93 37.10 -30.07 -47.87
N HIS A 94 36.86 -28.99 -47.13
CA HIS A 94 37.89 -28.24 -46.45
C HIS A 94 38.09 -28.75 -45.02
N TYR A 95 39.33 -29.06 -44.64
CA TYR A 95 39.64 -29.72 -43.36
C TYR A 95 39.20 -28.95 -42.09
N LYS A 96 38.96 -27.64 -42.20
CA LYS A 96 38.49 -26.79 -41.07
C LYS A 96 36.98 -26.81 -40.86
N THR A 97 36.17 -27.32 -41.79
CA THR A 97 34.71 -27.29 -41.62
C THR A 97 34.21 -28.33 -40.65
N GLU A 98 33.46 -27.90 -39.64
CA GLU A 98 32.81 -28.79 -38.69
C GLU A 98 31.41 -29.20 -39.18
N SER A 99 31.24 -30.48 -39.51
CA SER A 99 29.94 -31.03 -39.97
C SER A 99 28.87 -31.10 -38.88
N ASN A 100 29.27 -31.01 -37.61
CA ASN A 100 28.41 -31.12 -36.43
C ASN A 100 28.29 -29.81 -35.64
N LEU A 101 28.66 -28.67 -36.26
CA LEU A 101 28.57 -27.37 -35.59
C LEU A 101 27.14 -27.09 -35.15
N GLU A 102 26.96 -26.65 -33.91
CA GLU A 102 25.65 -26.32 -33.36
C GLU A 102 25.27 -24.88 -33.71
N GLY A 103 24.19 -24.71 -34.49
CA GLY A 103 23.62 -23.41 -34.81
C GLY A 103 22.56 -22.94 -33.80
N GLY A 104 21.60 -22.15 -34.28
CA GLY A 104 20.43 -21.72 -33.52
C GLY A 104 19.69 -22.90 -32.85
N LEU A 105 19.32 -22.75 -31.58
CA LEU A 105 18.71 -23.80 -30.73
C LEU A 105 19.56 -25.08 -30.56
N GLY A 106 20.84 -25.08 -30.96
CA GLY A 106 21.69 -26.27 -30.98
C GLY A 106 21.37 -27.22 -32.14
N ASN A 107 20.70 -26.73 -33.19
CA ASN A 107 20.40 -27.55 -34.36
C ASN A 107 21.67 -27.77 -35.17
N THR A 108 21.91 -29.03 -35.54
CA THR A 108 23.01 -29.39 -36.45
C THR A 108 22.59 -29.26 -37.91
N PRO A 109 23.54 -29.17 -38.86
CA PRO A 109 23.23 -29.16 -40.29
C PRO A 109 22.40 -30.36 -40.74
N VAL A 110 22.58 -31.52 -40.09
CA VAL A 110 21.77 -32.73 -40.32
C VAL A 110 20.31 -32.50 -39.95
N MET A 111 20.01 -31.88 -38.81
CA MET A 111 18.63 -31.59 -38.40
C MET A 111 17.94 -30.63 -39.38
N LEU A 112 18.67 -29.66 -39.93
CA LEU A 112 18.15 -28.77 -40.98
C LEU A 112 17.91 -29.50 -42.30
N ALA A 113 18.80 -30.40 -42.71
CA ALA A 113 18.58 -31.22 -43.90
C ALA A 113 17.32 -32.08 -43.75
N CYS A 114 17.08 -32.58 -42.53
CA CYS A 114 15.90 -33.36 -42.18
C CYS A 114 14.61 -32.51 -42.19
N SER A 115 14.64 -31.29 -41.68
CA SER A 115 13.45 -30.42 -41.67
C SER A 115 13.04 -29.95 -43.07
N ILE A 116 13.98 -29.89 -44.01
CA ILE A 116 13.74 -29.47 -45.41
C ILE A 116 13.50 -30.67 -46.34
N ASN A 117 13.67 -31.90 -45.84
CA ASN A 117 13.57 -33.15 -46.61
C ASN A 117 14.64 -33.26 -47.73
N ASN A 118 15.82 -32.68 -47.54
CA ASN A 118 16.91 -32.76 -48.52
C ASN A 118 17.74 -34.03 -48.30
N THR A 119 17.42 -35.09 -49.06
CA THR A 119 18.09 -36.39 -48.95
C THR A 119 19.52 -36.39 -49.47
N GLU A 120 19.81 -35.58 -50.51
CA GLU A 120 21.14 -35.52 -51.11
C GLU A 120 22.13 -34.86 -50.14
N ALA A 121 21.78 -33.68 -49.62
CA ALA A 121 22.59 -33.01 -48.58
C ALA A 121 22.75 -33.89 -47.34
N LEU A 122 21.69 -34.58 -46.91
CA LEU A 122 21.75 -35.51 -45.77
C LEU A 122 22.74 -36.65 -46.01
N SER A 123 22.72 -37.28 -47.19
CA SER A 123 23.64 -38.37 -47.53
C SER A 123 25.10 -37.92 -47.57
N ILE A 124 25.36 -36.71 -48.10
CA ILE A 124 26.71 -36.11 -48.15
C ILE A 124 27.20 -35.75 -46.75
N LEU A 125 26.34 -35.22 -45.89
CA LEU A 125 26.69 -34.92 -44.49
C LEU A 125 27.05 -36.20 -43.73
N LEU A 126 26.29 -37.28 -43.92
CA LEU A 126 26.55 -38.58 -43.28
C LEU A 126 27.86 -39.20 -43.76
N SER A 127 28.17 -39.14 -45.06
CA SER A 127 29.44 -39.65 -45.60
C SER A 127 30.67 -38.90 -45.08
N HIS A 128 30.50 -37.66 -44.58
CA HIS A 128 31.55 -36.82 -43.99
C HIS A 128 31.47 -36.76 -42.45
N GLY A 129 30.95 -37.82 -41.81
CA GLY A 129 31.04 -38.01 -40.35
C GLY A 129 30.06 -37.19 -39.50
N ALA A 130 28.93 -36.77 -40.07
CA ALA A 130 27.89 -36.10 -39.29
C ALA A 130 27.17 -37.09 -38.33
N ARG A 131 26.90 -36.64 -37.09
CA ARG A 131 26.36 -37.48 -36.01
C ARG A 131 24.84 -37.39 -35.94
N LEU A 132 24.17 -38.52 -36.14
CA LEU A 132 22.71 -38.67 -35.99
C LEU A 132 22.23 -38.58 -34.53
N SER A 133 23.07 -39.01 -33.58
CA SER A 133 22.76 -39.06 -32.15
C SER A 133 23.01 -37.75 -31.39
N SER A 134 23.30 -36.66 -32.11
CA SER A 134 23.40 -35.33 -31.51
C SER A 134 22.01 -34.83 -31.11
N GLN A 135 21.87 -34.41 -29.85
CA GLN A 135 20.66 -33.78 -29.36
C GLN A 135 20.81 -32.26 -29.40
N ASN A 136 19.78 -31.56 -29.88
CA ASN A 136 19.74 -30.10 -29.78
C ASN A 136 19.42 -29.64 -28.34
N LYS A 137 19.28 -28.33 -28.11
CA LYS A 137 18.96 -27.81 -26.78
C LYS A 137 17.61 -28.32 -26.24
N LEU A 138 16.69 -28.74 -27.11
CA LEU A 138 15.41 -29.36 -26.77
C LEU A 138 15.51 -30.88 -26.53
N GLY A 139 16.67 -31.50 -26.72
CA GLY A 139 16.85 -32.94 -26.62
C GLY A 139 16.43 -33.70 -27.88
N GLN A 140 16.06 -33.00 -28.96
CA GLN A 140 15.56 -33.62 -30.17
C GLN A 140 16.72 -34.14 -31.02
N TYR A 141 16.49 -35.31 -31.61
CA TYR A 141 17.37 -35.93 -32.60
C TYR A 141 16.96 -35.55 -34.03
N ALA A 142 17.80 -35.85 -35.02
CA ALA A 142 17.48 -35.64 -36.43
C ALA A 142 16.14 -36.30 -36.86
N ILE A 143 15.84 -37.48 -36.33
CA ILE A 143 14.57 -38.19 -36.59
C ILE A 143 13.34 -37.43 -36.06
N HIS A 144 13.46 -36.71 -34.95
CA HIS A 144 12.39 -35.88 -34.39
C HIS A 144 12.08 -34.68 -35.30
N ALA A 145 13.13 -34.04 -35.82
CA ALA A 145 13.00 -32.95 -36.79
C ALA A 145 12.39 -33.43 -38.12
N ALA A 146 12.80 -34.61 -38.60
CA ALA A 146 12.21 -35.23 -39.79
C ALA A 146 10.72 -35.55 -39.60
N ALA A 147 10.36 -36.09 -38.43
CA ALA A 147 8.98 -36.42 -38.10
C ALA A 147 8.08 -35.18 -38.02
N PHE A 148 8.53 -34.12 -37.34
CA PHE A 148 7.78 -32.85 -37.25
C PHE A 148 7.56 -32.19 -38.61
N ALA A 149 8.58 -32.20 -39.47
CA ALA A 149 8.50 -31.60 -40.80
C ALA A 149 7.74 -32.44 -41.85
N GLY A 150 7.45 -33.72 -41.56
CA GLY A 150 6.84 -34.64 -42.52
C GLY A 150 7.79 -35.20 -43.58
N SER A 151 9.09 -35.20 -43.30
CA SER A 151 10.15 -35.58 -44.24
C SER A 151 10.34 -37.09 -44.35
N LYS A 152 9.39 -37.80 -44.98
CA LYS A 152 9.40 -39.27 -45.09
C LYS A 152 10.69 -39.84 -45.70
N LYS A 153 11.19 -39.22 -46.77
CA LYS A 153 12.38 -39.69 -47.47
C LYS A 153 13.65 -39.48 -46.63
N ALA A 154 13.80 -38.31 -46.01
CA ALA A 154 14.90 -38.06 -45.09
C ALA A 154 14.86 -39.03 -43.89
N MET A 155 13.68 -39.33 -43.36
CA MET A 155 13.53 -40.27 -42.25
C MET A 155 13.92 -41.70 -42.62
N ASP A 156 13.61 -42.17 -43.84
CA ASP A 156 14.06 -43.49 -44.34
C ASP A 156 15.60 -43.56 -44.46
N VAL A 157 16.24 -42.47 -44.91
CA VAL A 157 17.71 -42.37 -44.96
C VAL A 157 18.33 -42.39 -43.55
N ILE A 158 17.74 -41.67 -42.59
CA ILE A 158 18.19 -41.67 -41.19
C ILE A 158 18.08 -43.07 -40.57
N LEU A 159 16.99 -43.79 -40.82
CA LEU A 159 16.79 -45.13 -40.26
C LEU A 159 17.81 -46.11 -40.84
N LYS A 160 18.05 -46.12 -42.16
CA LYS A 160 19.07 -46.96 -42.80
C LYS A 160 20.48 -46.65 -42.28
N ALA A 161 20.83 -45.36 -42.21
CA ALA A 161 22.11 -44.94 -41.67
C ALA A 161 22.26 -45.26 -40.17
N GLY A 162 21.16 -45.25 -39.42
CA GLY A 162 21.13 -45.67 -38.02
C GLY A 162 21.35 -47.18 -37.82
N GLU A 163 20.84 -48.01 -38.73
CA GLU A 163 21.11 -49.46 -38.74
C GLU A 163 22.59 -49.75 -39.01
N GLU A 164 23.21 -49.03 -39.95
CA GLU A 164 24.65 -49.13 -40.23
C GLU A 164 25.51 -48.73 -39.02
N MET A 165 25.01 -47.81 -38.18
CA MET A 165 25.65 -47.38 -36.93
C MET A 165 25.31 -48.26 -35.71
N GLY A 166 24.55 -49.34 -35.89
CA GLY A 166 24.28 -50.36 -34.87
C GLY A 166 23.02 -50.13 -34.01
N HIS A 167 22.14 -49.19 -34.37
CA HIS A 167 20.83 -49.02 -33.72
C HIS A 167 19.75 -49.81 -34.47
N SER A 168 18.90 -50.54 -33.75
CA SER A 168 17.73 -51.18 -34.39
C SER A 168 16.71 -50.13 -34.84
N ILE A 169 15.98 -50.39 -35.93
CA ILE A 169 14.91 -49.49 -36.41
C ILE A 169 13.89 -49.22 -35.30
N GLU A 170 13.51 -50.25 -34.55
CA GLU A 170 12.52 -50.16 -33.48
C GLU A 170 12.98 -49.29 -32.31
N GLU A 171 14.27 -49.31 -31.96
CA GLU A 171 14.81 -48.41 -30.93
C GLU A 171 14.91 -46.97 -31.46
N HIS A 172 15.36 -46.79 -32.70
CA HIS A 172 15.60 -45.47 -33.29
C HIS A 172 14.30 -44.69 -33.49
N ILE A 173 13.22 -45.34 -33.97
CA ILE A 173 11.90 -44.70 -34.15
C ILE A 173 11.24 -44.32 -32.81
N ASN A 174 11.72 -44.87 -31.69
CA ASN A 174 11.22 -44.64 -30.34
C ASN A 174 12.19 -43.85 -29.46
N PHE A 175 13.18 -43.16 -30.05
CA PHE A 175 13.99 -42.20 -29.30
C PHE A 175 13.11 -41.11 -28.67
N LEU A 176 13.56 -40.61 -27.53
CA LEU A 176 12.81 -39.66 -26.74
C LEU A 176 13.60 -38.36 -26.62
N ASP A 177 12.92 -37.24 -26.80
CA ASP A 177 13.49 -35.93 -26.48
C ASP A 177 13.41 -35.62 -24.97
N LYS A 178 13.81 -34.40 -24.56
CA LYS A 178 13.75 -34.00 -23.13
C LYS A 178 12.32 -33.96 -22.57
N SER A 179 11.31 -33.87 -23.42
CA SER A 179 9.90 -33.89 -23.04
C SER A 179 9.29 -35.29 -23.06
N TYR A 180 10.13 -36.32 -23.25
CA TYR A 180 9.70 -37.70 -23.47
C TYR A 180 8.79 -37.84 -24.70
N SER A 181 8.89 -36.94 -25.67
CA SER A 181 8.17 -37.03 -26.94
C SER A 181 8.86 -38.03 -27.85
N SER A 182 8.09 -38.97 -28.38
CA SER A 182 8.55 -39.82 -29.48
C SER A 182 8.40 -39.11 -30.84
N PRO A 183 9.11 -39.55 -31.90
CA PRO A 183 8.92 -39.09 -33.27
C PRO A 183 7.45 -39.13 -33.71
N LEU A 184 6.67 -40.13 -33.24
CA LEU A 184 5.24 -40.20 -33.53
C LEU A 184 4.45 -39.02 -32.96
N HIS A 185 4.77 -38.52 -31.76
CA HIS A 185 4.13 -37.32 -31.20
C HIS A 185 4.36 -36.10 -32.09
N LEU A 186 5.58 -35.94 -32.58
CA LEU A 186 5.95 -34.82 -33.45
C LEU A 186 5.38 -34.96 -34.86
N ALA A 187 5.30 -36.19 -35.38
CA ALA A 187 4.62 -36.50 -36.64
C ALA A 187 3.14 -36.11 -36.60
N VAL A 188 2.44 -36.47 -35.52
CA VAL A 188 1.05 -36.05 -35.28
C VAL A 188 0.96 -34.55 -35.13
N ARG A 189 1.85 -33.93 -34.37
CA ARG A 189 1.89 -32.47 -34.21
C ARG A 189 2.10 -31.75 -35.55
N GLY A 190 2.88 -32.32 -36.45
CA GLY A 190 3.11 -31.83 -37.82
C GLY A 190 1.96 -32.11 -38.79
N GLY A 191 1.00 -32.98 -38.45
CA GLY A 191 -0.22 -33.23 -39.21
C GLY A 191 -0.05 -34.00 -40.53
N ASN A 192 1.14 -34.51 -40.84
CA ASN A 192 1.39 -35.23 -42.08
C ASN A 192 0.98 -36.71 -41.97
N MET A 193 -0.02 -37.15 -42.73
CA MET A 193 -0.52 -38.52 -42.66
C MET A 193 0.54 -39.56 -43.06
N ASP A 194 1.27 -39.29 -44.15
CA ASP A 194 2.24 -40.22 -44.73
C ASP A 194 3.39 -40.57 -43.77
N ILE A 195 3.78 -39.61 -42.92
CA ILE A 195 4.84 -39.82 -41.91
C ILE A 195 4.29 -40.56 -40.68
N ILE A 196 3.04 -40.30 -40.29
CA ILE A 196 2.35 -41.00 -39.20
C ILE A 196 2.21 -42.48 -39.56
N GLU A 197 1.70 -42.78 -40.76
CA GLU A 197 1.59 -44.14 -41.28
C GLU A 197 2.96 -44.84 -41.32
N PHE A 198 3.98 -44.14 -41.81
CA PHE A 198 5.33 -44.70 -41.88
C PHE A 198 5.92 -44.98 -40.48
N CYS A 199 5.75 -44.08 -39.51
CA CYS A 199 6.18 -44.31 -38.12
C CYS A 199 5.52 -45.54 -37.52
N ILE A 200 4.21 -45.72 -37.72
CA ILE A 200 3.46 -46.86 -37.22
C ILE A 200 3.94 -48.17 -37.88
N HIS A 201 4.12 -48.18 -39.21
CA HIS A 201 4.65 -49.33 -39.93
C HIS A 201 6.07 -49.74 -39.49
N LYS A 202 6.88 -48.80 -39.00
CA LYS A 202 8.23 -49.03 -38.51
C LYS A 202 8.30 -49.37 -37.01
N GLY A 203 7.17 -49.57 -36.34
CA GLY A 203 7.12 -50.03 -34.94
C GLY A 203 7.11 -48.91 -33.90
N ALA A 204 6.61 -47.71 -34.23
CA ALA A 204 6.44 -46.65 -33.25
C ALA A 204 5.43 -47.02 -32.14
N LYS A 205 5.80 -46.78 -30.89
CA LYS A 205 4.96 -47.00 -29.70
C LYS A 205 3.90 -45.91 -29.58
N ILE A 206 2.63 -46.28 -29.77
CA ILE A 206 1.47 -45.37 -29.72
C ILE A 206 1.08 -45.03 -28.27
N ASP A 207 1.38 -45.94 -27.34
CA ASP A 207 1.13 -45.84 -25.90
C ASP A 207 2.18 -45.02 -25.14
N GLN A 208 3.25 -44.59 -25.81
CA GLN A 208 4.27 -43.76 -25.19
C GLN A 208 3.65 -42.44 -24.68
N GLN A 209 3.91 -42.13 -23.42
CA GLN A 209 3.45 -40.92 -22.75
C GLN A 209 4.58 -39.90 -22.62
N GLN A 210 4.26 -38.62 -22.87
CA GLN A 210 5.14 -37.47 -22.59
C GLN A 210 5.21 -37.17 -21.08
N VAL A 211 5.95 -36.10 -20.71
CA VAL A 211 6.00 -35.59 -19.33
C VAL A 211 4.62 -35.29 -18.75
N ASP A 212 3.71 -34.74 -19.56
CA ASP A 212 2.33 -34.44 -19.18
C ASP A 212 1.40 -35.65 -19.27
N ARG A 213 1.95 -36.85 -19.48
CA ARG A 213 1.23 -38.11 -19.71
C ARG A 213 0.34 -38.13 -20.95
N SER A 214 0.43 -37.14 -21.84
CA SER A 214 -0.29 -37.17 -23.12
C SER A 214 0.35 -38.20 -24.06
N THR A 215 -0.47 -38.79 -24.92
CA THR A 215 -0.02 -39.70 -25.98
C THR A 215 -0.23 -39.06 -27.35
N ALA A 216 0.39 -39.62 -28.40
CA ALA A 216 0.15 -39.20 -29.78
C ALA A 216 -1.34 -39.21 -30.16
N LEU A 217 -2.12 -40.14 -29.58
CA LEU A 217 -3.56 -40.22 -29.76
C LEU A 217 -4.29 -38.98 -29.19
N HIS A 218 -3.89 -38.47 -28.02
CA HIS A 218 -4.46 -37.26 -27.43
C HIS A 218 -4.25 -36.04 -28.33
N PHE A 219 -3.05 -35.89 -28.91
CA PHE A 219 -2.75 -34.82 -29.87
C PHE A 219 -3.60 -34.95 -31.14
N ALA A 220 -3.68 -36.15 -31.71
CA ALA A 220 -4.51 -36.40 -32.89
C ALA A 220 -5.99 -36.06 -32.61
N CYS A 221 -6.46 -36.37 -31.39
CA CYS A 221 -7.82 -36.04 -30.99
C CYS A 221 -8.07 -34.54 -30.78
N SER A 222 -7.10 -33.81 -30.24
CA SER A 222 -7.19 -32.34 -30.15
C SER A 222 -7.23 -31.66 -31.52
N GLN A 223 -6.49 -32.19 -32.50
CA GLN A 223 -6.45 -31.65 -33.86
C GLN A 223 -7.67 -32.06 -34.71
N GLY A 224 -8.47 -33.03 -34.27
CA GLY A 224 -9.57 -33.58 -35.08
C GLY A 224 -9.10 -34.45 -36.24
N ALA A 225 -7.88 -35.01 -36.18
CA ALA A 225 -7.30 -35.83 -37.23
C ALA A 225 -7.92 -37.24 -37.27
N THR A 226 -9.17 -37.34 -37.74
CA THR A 226 -9.99 -38.57 -37.74
C THR A 226 -9.29 -39.76 -38.38
N GLU A 227 -8.67 -39.57 -39.55
CA GLU A 227 -7.98 -40.63 -40.27
C GLU A 227 -6.70 -41.09 -39.56
N ALA A 228 -5.96 -40.19 -38.90
CA ALA A 228 -4.78 -40.55 -38.13
C ALA A 228 -5.15 -41.37 -36.89
N VAL A 229 -6.25 -41.00 -36.23
CA VAL A 229 -6.82 -41.75 -35.11
C VAL A 229 -7.31 -43.14 -35.57
N LYS A 230 -8.00 -43.22 -36.72
CA LYS A 230 -8.43 -44.50 -37.31
C LYS A 230 -7.24 -45.42 -37.57
N LEU A 231 -6.18 -44.89 -38.20
CA LEU A 231 -4.96 -45.65 -38.47
C LEU A 231 -4.30 -46.15 -37.18
N MET A 232 -4.04 -45.28 -36.21
CA MET A 232 -3.44 -45.65 -34.93
C MET A 232 -4.23 -46.74 -34.20
N LEU A 233 -5.55 -46.58 -34.08
CA LEU A 233 -6.41 -47.55 -33.37
C LEU A 233 -6.57 -48.87 -34.15
N SER A 234 -6.54 -48.85 -35.49
CA SER A 234 -6.62 -50.07 -36.29
C SER A 234 -5.35 -50.92 -36.23
N SER A 235 -4.19 -50.28 -36.09
CA SER A 235 -2.87 -50.93 -36.02
C SER A 235 -2.51 -51.49 -34.64
N TYR A 236 -3.26 -51.13 -33.59
CA TYR A 236 -2.91 -51.46 -32.20
C TYR A 236 -3.69 -52.65 -31.67
N SER A 237 -3.00 -53.63 -31.08
CA SER A 237 -3.60 -54.90 -30.64
C SER A 237 -4.30 -54.84 -29.27
N ARG A 238 -4.05 -53.82 -28.44
CA ARG A 238 -4.61 -53.65 -27.08
C ARG A 238 -5.53 -52.43 -26.97
N LEU A 239 -6.56 -52.39 -27.82
CA LEU A 239 -7.44 -51.23 -27.97
C LEU A 239 -8.07 -50.73 -26.66
N ASP A 240 -8.53 -51.64 -25.80
CA ASP A 240 -9.22 -51.31 -24.54
C ASP A 240 -8.34 -50.53 -23.56
N SER A 241 -7.01 -50.71 -23.62
CA SER A 241 -6.07 -50.03 -22.73
C SER A 241 -5.75 -48.60 -23.16
N ILE A 242 -5.84 -48.27 -24.45
CA ILE A 242 -5.37 -46.98 -24.99
C ILE A 242 -6.49 -45.96 -25.15
N ILE A 243 -7.71 -46.42 -25.44
CA ILE A 243 -8.84 -45.53 -25.75
C ILE A 243 -9.34 -44.72 -24.54
N ASN A 244 -9.10 -45.23 -23.33
CA ASN A 244 -9.43 -44.58 -22.06
C ASN A 244 -8.18 -44.20 -21.25
N LEU A 245 -6.99 -44.22 -21.86
CA LEU A 245 -5.77 -43.87 -21.17
C LEU A 245 -5.78 -42.37 -20.81
N PRO A 246 -5.66 -42.00 -19.54
CA PRO A 246 -5.69 -40.60 -19.13
C PRO A 246 -4.35 -39.89 -19.34
N ASP A 247 -4.41 -38.62 -19.74
CA ASP A 247 -3.29 -37.70 -19.65
C ASP A 247 -3.06 -37.17 -18.21
N GLY A 248 -2.17 -36.20 -18.05
CA GLY A 248 -1.81 -35.61 -16.75
C GLY A 248 -2.94 -34.80 -16.10
N ALA A 249 -3.95 -34.39 -16.88
CA ALA A 249 -5.17 -33.77 -16.38
C ALA A 249 -6.30 -34.81 -16.14
N CYS A 250 -5.98 -36.11 -16.22
CA CYS A 250 -6.92 -37.22 -16.23
C CYS A 250 -7.92 -37.17 -17.40
N GLN A 251 -7.59 -36.51 -18.51
CA GLN A 251 -8.46 -36.43 -19.68
C GLN A 251 -8.19 -37.62 -20.60
N THR A 252 -9.27 -38.23 -21.10
CA THR A 252 -9.18 -39.29 -22.12
C THR A 252 -9.10 -38.68 -23.53
N PRO A 253 -8.76 -39.46 -24.56
CA PRO A 253 -8.84 -39.02 -25.95
C PRO A 253 -10.22 -38.44 -26.33
N LEU A 254 -11.31 -38.99 -25.77
CA LEU A 254 -12.66 -38.46 -25.95
C LEU A 254 -12.81 -37.05 -25.38
N HIS A 255 -12.28 -36.77 -24.18
CA HIS A 255 -12.27 -35.42 -23.62
C HIS A 255 -11.60 -34.44 -24.58
N ARG A 256 -10.42 -34.79 -25.12
CA ARG A 256 -9.69 -33.93 -26.07
C ARG A 256 -10.47 -33.66 -27.36
N ALA A 257 -11.18 -34.65 -27.89
CA ALA A 257 -12.06 -34.47 -29.04
C ALA A 257 -13.26 -33.54 -28.73
N THR A 258 -13.82 -33.62 -27.52
CA THR A 258 -14.97 -32.79 -27.13
C THR A 258 -14.65 -31.30 -26.93
N ILE A 259 -13.42 -30.96 -26.49
CA ILE A 259 -13.02 -29.56 -26.25
C ILE A 259 -13.18 -28.70 -27.51
N PHE A 260 -12.90 -29.28 -28.68
CA PHE A 260 -12.85 -28.61 -29.98
C PHE A 260 -14.04 -28.94 -30.89
N ASP A 261 -15.13 -29.50 -30.33
CA ASP A 261 -16.36 -29.86 -31.06
C ASP A 261 -16.17 -30.85 -32.24
N HIS A 262 -15.18 -31.75 -32.15
CA HIS A 262 -14.91 -32.78 -33.17
C HIS A 262 -15.92 -33.93 -33.13
N THR A 263 -17.15 -33.66 -33.57
CA THR A 263 -18.28 -34.60 -33.54
C THR A 263 -18.02 -35.96 -34.18
N GLU A 264 -17.56 -35.99 -35.42
CA GLU A 264 -17.31 -37.24 -36.15
C GLU A 264 -16.25 -38.10 -35.47
N LEU A 265 -15.22 -37.45 -34.92
CA LEU A 265 -14.19 -38.12 -34.17
C LEU A 265 -14.73 -38.68 -32.84
N ALA A 266 -15.51 -37.88 -32.12
CA ALA A 266 -16.14 -38.31 -30.87
C ALA A 266 -17.07 -39.51 -31.12
N GLU A 267 -17.86 -39.49 -32.20
CA GLU A 267 -18.71 -40.64 -32.57
C GLU A 267 -17.88 -41.88 -32.86
N TYR A 268 -16.78 -41.74 -33.60
CA TYR A 268 -15.88 -42.84 -33.87
C TYR A 268 -15.25 -43.42 -32.60
N LEU A 269 -14.74 -42.58 -31.70
CA LEU A 269 -14.17 -43.01 -30.41
C LEU A 269 -15.20 -43.76 -29.55
N ILE A 270 -16.44 -43.26 -29.48
CA ILE A 270 -17.53 -43.92 -28.75
C ILE A 270 -17.84 -45.29 -29.39
N SER A 271 -17.87 -45.37 -30.73
CA SER A 271 -18.10 -46.65 -31.43
C SER A 271 -17.01 -47.71 -31.16
N LYS A 272 -15.82 -47.27 -30.76
CA LYS A 272 -14.67 -48.12 -30.42
C LYS A 272 -14.55 -48.43 -28.93
N GLY A 273 -15.52 -48.01 -28.10
CA GLY A 273 -15.56 -48.33 -26.67
C GLY A 273 -14.95 -47.26 -25.75
N ALA A 274 -14.82 -46.01 -26.22
CA ALA A 274 -14.48 -44.90 -25.33
C ALA A 274 -15.58 -44.71 -24.26
N ASP A 275 -15.17 -44.58 -23.00
CA ASP A 275 -16.08 -44.33 -21.89
C ASP A 275 -16.64 -42.91 -21.97
N ILE A 276 -17.96 -42.81 -22.18
CA ILE A 276 -18.71 -41.56 -22.35
C ILE A 276 -18.76 -40.76 -21.05
N ASP A 277 -18.65 -41.43 -19.90
CA ASP A 277 -18.89 -40.86 -18.57
C ASP A 277 -17.62 -40.76 -17.72
N TYR A 278 -16.44 -41.04 -18.31
CA TYR A 278 -15.16 -40.91 -17.62
C TYR A 278 -14.96 -39.49 -17.08
N ILE A 279 -14.38 -39.32 -15.90
CA ILE A 279 -14.21 -38.00 -15.28
C ILE A 279 -12.76 -37.54 -15.28
N ASP A 280 -12.53 -36.27 -15.59
CA ASP A 280 -11.21 -35.65 -15.52
C ASP A 280 -10.82 -35.21 -14.08
N SER A 281 -9.64 -34.61 -13.95
CA SER A 281 -9.12 -34.10 -12.66
C SER A 281 -9.98 -33.01 -12.02
N LYS A 282 -10.87 -32.36 -12.79
CA LYS A 282 -11.83 -31.35 -12.32
C LYS A 282 -13.22 -31.95 -12.07
N GLY A 283 -13.37 -33.27 -12.20
CA GLY A 283 -14.65 -33.97 -12.11
C GLY A 283 -15.58 -33.70 -13.29
N LEU A 284 -15.04 -33.27 -14.44
CA LEU A 284 -15.82 -33.03 -15.64
C LEU A 284 -15.88 -34.32 -16.47
N SER A 285 -17.09 -34.75 -16.82
CA SER A 285 -17.29 -35.75 -17.87
C SER A 285 -17.12 -35.12 -19.26
N PRO A 286 -16.94 -35.90 -20.34
CA PRO A 286 -16.95 -35.39 -21.71
C PRO A 286 -18.16 -34.52 -22.02
N LEU A 287 -19.33 -34.87 -21.48
CA LEU A 287 -20.52 -34.04 -21.56
C LEU A 287 -20.30 -32.70 -20.85
N LEU A 288 -19.95 -32.68 -19.56
CA LEU A 288 -19.73 -31.42 -18.84
C LEU A 288 -18.65 -30.54 -19.50
N LEU A 289 -17.57 -31.14 -19.98
CA LEU A 289 -16.47 -30.47 -20.67
C LEU A 289 -16.93 -29.84 -22.00
N ALA A 290 -17.62 -30.60 -22.85
CA ALA A 290 -18.19 -30.10 -24.11
C ALA A 290 -19.08 -28.88 -23.87
N THR A 291 -19.84 -28.91 -22.77
CA THR A 291 -20.83 -27.88 -22.45
C THR A 291 -20.18 -26.64 -21.86
N ASN A 292 -19.10 -26.82 -21.12
CA ASN A 292 -18.26 -25.73 -20.64
C ASN A 292 -17.46 -25.05 -21.76
N CYS A 293 -17.15 -25.79 -22.83
CA CYS A 293 -16.49 -25.28 -24.03
C CYS A 293 -17.48 -24.71 -25.08
N GLY A 294 -18.79 -24.95 -24.92
CA GLY A 294 -19.80 -24.51 -25.89
C GLY A 294 -19.86 -25.35 -27.17
N ALA A 295 -19.37 -26.59 -27.13
CA ALA A 295 -19.30 -27.53 -28.24
C ALA A 295 -20.68 -28.20 -28.48
N TRP A 296 -21.68 -27.44 -28.91
CA TRP A 296 -23.09 -27.88 -28.91
C TRP A 296 -23.38 -29.10 -29.78
N ARG A 297 -22.61 -29.32 -30.86
CA ARG A 297 -22.83 -30.48 -31.74
C ARG A 297 -22.37 -31.77 -31.06
N THR A 298 -21.22 -31.76 -30.40
CA THR A 298 -20.76 -32.89 -29.57
C THR A 298 -21.66 -33.10 -28.36
N VAL A 299 -22.20 -32.05 -27.75
CA VAL A 299 -23.21 -32.17 -26.68
C VAL A 299 -24.45 -32.92 -27.16
N ALA A 300 -25.00 -32.56 -28.32
CA ALA A 300 -26.15 -33.24 -28.90
C ALA A 300 -25.84 -34.71 -29.22
N LEU A 301 -24.65 -35.00 -29.75
CA LEU A 301 -24.18 -36.36 -30.00
C LEU A 301 -24.09 -37.18 -28.70
N LEU A 302 -23.41 -36.67 -27.68
CA LEU A 302 -23.23 -37.36 -26.40
C LEU A 302 -24.57 -37.68 -25.73
N LEU A 303 -25.51 -36.72 -25.75
CA LEU A 303 -26.87 -36.94 -25.25
C LEU A 303 -27.62 -38.00 -26.07
N SER A 304 -27.48 -38.00 -27.40
CA SER A 304 -28.10 -39.02 -28.27
C SER A 304 -27.55 -40.43 -28.04
N LYS A 305 -26.29 -40.55 -27.60
CA LYS A 305 -25.63 -41.82 -27.28
C LYS A 305 -25.83 -42.23 -25.81
N GLY A 306 -26.62 -41.48 -25.03
CA GLY A 306 -27.00 -41.85 -23.67
C GLY A 306 -26.03 -41.43 -22.56
N ALA A 307 -25.24 -40.36 -22.77
CA ALA A 307 -24.36 -39.81 -21.72
C ALA A 307 -25.11 -39.51 -20.42
N ASN A 308 -24.49 -39.79 -19.27
CA ASN A 308 -25.12 -39.60 -17.98
C ASN A 308 -25.20 -38.11 -17.59
N VAL A 309 -26.41 -37.57 -17.67
CA VAL A 309 -26.69 -36.15 -17.37
C VAL A 309 -26.64 -35.80 -15.87
N ASN A 310 -26.56 -36.79 -14.98
CA ASN A 310 -26.56 -36.58 -13.53
C ASN A 310 -25.15 -36.31 -12.96
N ILE A 311 -24.11 -36.47 -13.76
CA ILE A 311 -22.73 -36.17 -13.34
C ILE A 311 -22.62 -34.66 -13.08
N LYS A 312 -21.95 -34.32 -11.97
CA LYS A 312 -21.71 -32.95 -11.53
C LYS A 312 -20.21 -32.67 -11.48
N ASP A 313 -19.83 -31.43 -11.70
CA ASP A 313 -18.44 -31.00 -11.52
C ASP A 313 -18.07 -30.88 -10.02
N GLN A 314 -16.82 -30.51 -9.73
CA GLN A 314 -16.36 -30.24 -8.36
C GLN A 314 -17.14 -29.16 -7.61
N SER A 315 -17.75 -28.22 -8.33
CA SER A 315 -18.60 -27.16 -7.75
C SER A 315 -20.06 -27.61 -7.54
N GLY A 316 -20.39 -28.85 -7.89
CA GLY A 316 -21.75 -29.38 -7.84
C GLY A 316 -22.62 -28.91 -9.01
N CYS A 317 -22.06 -28.21 -9.99
CA CYS A 317 -22.76 -27.77 -11.19
C CYS A 317 -23.06 -28.96 -12.10
N ASN A 318 -24.33 -29.06 -12.51
CA ASN A 318 -24.73 -29.99 -13.56
C ASN A 318 -24.53 -29.36 -14.96
N PHE A 319 -24.78 -30.17 -15.99
CA PHE A 319 -24.74 -29.73 -17.38
C PHE A 319 -25.57 -28.45 -17.64
N LEU A 320 -26.78 -28.33 -17.11
CA LEU A 320 -27.63 -27.15 -17.33
C LEU A 320 -27.09 -25.88 -16.66
N HIS A 321 -26.41 -25.98 -15.52
CA HIS A 321 -25.72 -24.83 -14.91
C HIS A 321 -24.64 -24.31 -15.87
N LEU A 322 -23.81 -25.20 -16.40
CA LEU A 322 -22.75 -24.86 -17.35
C LEU A 322 -23.32 -24.34 -18.68
N ALA A 323 -24.43 -24.91 -19.15
CA ALA A 323 -25.08 -24.47 -20.38
C ALA A 323 -25.63 -23.03 -20.30
N ILE A 324 -26.01 -22.57 -19.10
CA ILE A 324 -26.46 -21.18 -18.86
C ILE A 324 -25.29 -20.21 -18.78
N LEU A 325 -24.13 -20.66 -18.31
CA LEU A 325 -22.91 -19.85 -18.31
C LEU A 325 -22.48 -19.52 -19.74
N GLN A 326 -22.71 -20.44 -20.69
CA GLN A 326 -22.35 -20.23 -22.08
C GLN A 326 -23.34 -19.33 -22.85
N PRO A 327 -22.83 -18.51 -23.79
CA PRO A 327 -23.67 -17.65 -24.61
C PRO A 327 -24.62 -18.48 -25.47
N LYS A 328 -25.92 -18.15 -25.42
CA LYS A 328 -26.99 -18.83 -26.17
C LYS A 328 -27.09 -20.35 -25.91
N GLY A 329 -26.48 -20.88 -24.85
CA GLY A 329 -26.37 -22.34 -24.68
C GLY A 329 -27.70 -23.07 -24.64
N LEU A 330 -28.69 -22.56 -23.90
CA LEU A 330 -30.04 -23.11 -23.89
C LEU A 330 -30.81 -22.96 -25.21
N LYS A 331 -30.39 -22.05 -26.11
CA LYS A 331 -31.03 -21.90 -27.44
C LYS A 331 -30.48 -22.92 -28.43
N ASN A 332 -29.22 -23.32 -28.29
CA ASN A 332 -28.57 -24.27 -29.18
C ASN A 332 -28.91 -25.73 -28.83
N LEU A 333 -29.41 -25.97 -27.62
CA LEU A 333 -30.00 -27.26 -27.25
C LEU A 333 -31.34 -27.45 -27.95
N SER A 334 -31.58 -28.65 -28.49
CA SER A 334 -32.85 -28.97 -29.12
C SER A 334 -33.99 -28.93 -28.10
N GLY A 335 -35.15 -28.44 -28.52
CA GLY A 335 -36.34 -28.36 -27.67
C GLY A 335 -36.73 -29.73 -27.09
N ASP A 336 -36.47 -30.80 -27.83
CA ASP A 336 -36.76 -32.18 -27.44
C ASP A 336 -35.92 -32.62 -26.23
N VAL A 337 -34.62 -32.26 -26.21
CA VAL A 337 -33.70 -32.56 -25.07
C VAL A 337 -34.19 -31.88 -23.79
N LEU A 338 -34.70 -30.65 -23.88
CA LEU A 338 -35.19 -29.91 -22.73
C LEU A 338 -36.54 -30.43 -22.19
N GLN A 339 -37.30 -31.18 -22.99
CA GLN A 339 -38.56 -31.79 -22.56
C GLN A 339 -38.40 -33.19 -21.96
N HIS A 340 -37.23 -33.83 -22.10
CA HIS A 340 -36.97 -35.09 -21.42
C HIS A 340 -37.11 -34.95 -19.90
N SER A 341 -37.82 -35.89 -19.27
CA SER A 341 -38.10 -35.88 -17.84
C SER A 341 -36.83 -35.82 -16.99
N SER A 342 -35.79 -36.56 -17.36
CA SER A 342 -34.49 -36.57 -16.68
C SER A 342 -33.83 -35.19 -16.68
N VAL A 343 -33.90 -34.44 -17.79
CA VAL A 343 -33.32 -33.10 -17.92
C VAL A 343 -34.15 -32.05 -17.16
N LYS A 344 -35.47 -32.22 -17.12
CA LYS A 344 -36.37 -31.36 -16.35
C LYS A 344 -36.06 -31.43 -14.85
N ASP A 345 -35.80 -32.63 -14.32
CA ASP A 345 -35.45 -32.81 -12.91
C ASP A 345 -34.15 -32.09 -12.54
N LEU A 346 -33.17 -32.01 -13.47
CA LEU A 346 -31.91 -31.29 -13.28
C LEU A 346 -32.07 -29.78 -13.07
N LEU A 347 -33.17 -29.17 -13.51
CA LEU A 347 -33.44 -27.74 -13.26
C LEU A 347 -33.71 -27.45 -11.79
N SER A 348 -34.13 -28.46 -11.03
CA SER A 348 -34.36 -28.37 -9.59
C SER A 348 -33.11 -28.67 -8.76
N ASN A 349 -32.08 -29.26 -9.37
CA ASN A 349 -30.85 -29.62 -8.69
C ASN A 349 -30.03 -28.39 -8.33
N GLU A 350 -29.46 -28.43 -7.13
CA GLU A 350 -28.64 -27.39 -6.56
C GLU A 350 -27.15 -27.73 -6.68
N ASP A 351 -26.33 -26.69 -6.84
CA ASP A 351 -24.88 -26.72 -6.75
C ASP A 351 -24.39 -26.69 -5.29
N ASN A 352 -23.07 -26.61 -5.08
CA ASN A 352 -22.50 -26.51 -3.74
C ASN A 352 -22.87 -25.21 -3.00
N GLU A 353 -23.41 -24.19 -3.65
CA GLU A 353 -23.89 -22.93 -3.05
C GLU A 353 -25.43 -22.91 -2.90
N GLY A 354 -26.10 -24.03 -3.17
CA GLY A 354 -27.57 -24.12 -3.19
C GLY A 354 -28.21 -23.42 -4.40
N CYS A 355 -27.43 -22.92 -5.34
CA CYS A 355 -27.91 -22.24 -6.52
C CYS A 355 -28.41 -23.25 -7.55
N THR A 356 -29.58 -22.96 -8.13
CA THR A 356 -30.14 -23.70 -9.26
C THR A 356 -29.77 -23.01 -10.58
N PRO A 357 -29.98 -23.66 -11.75
CA PRO A 357 -29.69 -23.05 -13.06
C PRO A 357 -30.45 -21.71 -13.26
N LEU A 358 -31.66 -21.60 -12.71
CA LEU A 358 -32.43 -20.35 -12.74
C LEU A 358 -31.73 -19.20 -11.99
N HIS A 359 -31.10 -19.48 -10.85
CA HIS A 359 -30.35 -18.48 -10.08
C HIS A 359 -29.17 -17.92 -10.91
N TYR A 360 -28.46 -18.80 -11.64
CA TYR A 360 -27.40 -18.40 -12.56
C TYR A 360 -27.92 -17.53 -13.70
N ALA A 361 -29.03 -17.92 -14.34
CA ALA A 361 -29.63 -17.13 -15.43
C ALA A 361 -30.04 -15.72 -14.96
N CYS A 362 -30.56 -15.61 -13.73
CA CYS A 362 -30.96 -14.35 -13.11
C CYS A 362 -29.76 -13.48 -12.72
N ARG A 363 -28.70 -14.08 -12.18
CA ARG A 363 -27.41 -13.41 -11.88
C ARG A 363 -26.79 -12.81 -13.15
N LEU A 364 -26.73 -13.59 -14.22
CA LEU A 364 -26.14 -13.18 -15.50
C LEU A 364 -27.03 -12.20 -16.29
N GLY A 365 -28.35 -12.22 -16.05
CA GLY A 365 -29.32 -11.37 -16.73
C GLY A 365 -29.74 -11.90 -18.11
N ILE A 366 -29.70 -13.21 -18.33
CA ILE A 366 -30.03 -13.83 -19.62
C ILE A 366 -31.54 -14.09 -19.66
N HIS A 367 -32.31 -13.08 -20.09
CA HIS A 367 -33.78 -13.12 -20.08
C HIS A 367 -34.39 -14.19 -20.98
N GLU A 368 -33.76 -14.58 -22.10
CA GLU A 368 -34.27 -15.67 -22.94
C GLU A 368 -34.10 -17.03 -22.26
N SER A 369 -32.96 -17.27 -21.59
CA SER A 369 -32.76 -18.46 -20.76
C SER A 369 -33.77 -18.52 -19.63
N VAL A 370 -34.02 -17.40 -18.94
CA VAL A 370 -35.07 -17.32 -17.91
C VAL A 370 -36.44 -17.65 -18.50
N LYS A 371 -36.79 -17.10 -19.67
CA LYS A 371 -38.05 -17.39 -20.35
C LYS A 371 -38.18 -18.88 -20.71
N ASN A 372 -37.14 -19.48 -21.28
CA ASN A 372 -37.13 -20.91 -21.63
C ASN A 372 -37.29 -21.80 -20.40
N ILE A 373 -36.60 -21.48 -19.28
CA ILE A 373 -36.73 -22.21 -18.02
C ILE A 373 -38.13 -22.04 -17.42
N LEU A 374 -38.72 -20.85 -17.49
CA LEU A 374 -40.07 -20.57 -16.97
C LEU A 374 -41.15 -21.31 -17.77
N VAL A 375 -40.99 -21.47 -19.09
CA VAL A 375 -41.91 -22.27 -19.93
C VAL A 375 -41.97 -23.74 -19.47
N LEU A 376 -40.88 -24.26 -18.90
CA LEU A 376 -40.81 -25.64 -18.38
C LEU A 376 -41.51 -25.82 -17.01
N GLN A 377 -42.18 -24.79 -16.49
CA GLN A 377 -42.93 -24.78 -15.22
C GLN A 377 -42.09 -25.17 -14.00
N VAL A 378 -40.88 -24.61 -13.89
CA VAL A 378 -40.00 -24.82 -12.72
C VAL A 378 -40.53 -24.08 -11.49
N SER A 379 -40.45 -24.71 -10.31
CA SER A 379 -40.80 -24.08 -9.03
C SER A 379 -39.86 -22.92 -8.70
N LEU A 380 -40.41 -21.73 -8.44
CA LEU A 380 -39.65 -20.52 -8.09
C LEU A 380 -39.25 -20.45 -6.60
N ASP A 381 -39.73 -21.37 -5.79
CA ASP A 381 -39.62 -21.35 -4.33
C ASP A 381 -38.23 -21.78 -3.82
N ARG A 382 -37.40 -22.36 -4.68
CA ARG A 382 -36.06 -22.84 -4.33
C ARG A 382 -35.13 -21.67 -4.02
N LYS A 383 -34.28 -21.85 -3.01
CA LYS A 383 -33.39 -20.81 -2.50
C LYS A 383 -31.97 -21.34 -2.42
N SER A 384 -31.00 -20.46 -2.65
CA SER A 384 -29.59 -20.70 -2.34
C SER A 384 -29.36 -20.91 -0.84
N LYS A 385 -28.18 -21.37 -0.45
CA LYS A 385 -27.74 -21.48 0.95
C LYS A 385 -27.94 -20.18 1.74
N ASP A 386 -27.70 -19.04 1.11
CA ASP A 386 -27.97 -17.69 1.66
C ASP A 386 -29.47 -17.34 1.75
N LYS A 387 -30.37 -18.30 1.54
CA LYS A 387 -31.83 -18.13 1.40
C LYS A 387 -32.24 -17.13 0.32
N LYS A 388 -31.36 -16.83 -0.64
CA LYS A 388 -31.63 -15.94 -1.77
C LYS A 388 -32.46 -16.66 -2.82
N SER A 389 -33.56 -16.04 -3.25
CA SER A 389 -34.33 -16.49 -4.42
C SER A 389 -33.75 -15.97 -5.73
N ALA A 390 -34.20 -16.50 -6.87
CA ALA A 390 -33.80 -16.04 -8.20
C ALA A 390 -34.02 -14.52 -8.40
N LEU A 391 -35.09 -13.97 -7.81
CA LEU A 391 -35.38 -12.54 -7.85
C LEU A 391 -34.36 -11.71 -7.07
N HIS A 392 -33.79 -12.21 -5.97
CA HIS A 392 -32.74 -11.53 -5.21
C HIS A 392 -31.50 -11.31 -6.08
N PHE A 393 -31.05 -12.33 -6.82
CA PHE A 393 -29.91 -12.19 -7.74
C PHE A 393 -30.21 -11.21 -8.88
N ALA A 394 -31.38 -11.32 -9.52
CA ALA A 394 -31.75 -10.40 -10.58
C ALA A 394 -31.78 -8.94 -10.08
N ALA A 395 -32.30 -8.71 -8.88
CA ALA A 395 -32.39 -7.39 -8.26
C ALA A 395 -31.03 -6.84 -7.83
N GLN A 396 -30.17 -7.67 -7.24
CA GLN A 396 -28.82 -7.30 -6.79
C GLN A 396 -27.94 -6.79 -7.95
N TYR A 397 -28.04 -7.41 -9.13
CA TYR A 397 -27.26 -7.05 -10.32
C TYR A 397 -28.02 -6.12 -11.30
N GLY A 398 -29.19 -5.61 -10.91
CA GLY A 398 -29.91 -4.60 -11.69
C GLY A 398 -30.49 -5.11 -13.01
N ARG A 399 -30.81 -6.39 -13.10
CA ARG A 399 -31.28 -7.04 -14.34
C ARG A 399 -32.77 -6.78 -14.58
N VAL A 400 -33.11 -5.58 -15.05
CA VAL A 400 -34.50 -5.13 -15.23
C VAL A 400 -35.36 -6.11 -16.04
N ASN A 401 -34.87 -6.59 -17.19
CA ASN A 401 -35.65 -7.48 -18.06
C ASN A 401 -35.89 -8.85 -17.42
N THR A 402 -34.92 -9.41 -16.70
CA THR A 402 -35.14 -10.68 -15.99
C THR A 402 -36.07 -10.50 -14.79
N CYS A 403 -35.93 -9.42 -14.03
CA CYS A 403 -36.88 -9.06 -12.98
C CYS A 403 -38.30 -8.93 -13.54
N GLN A 404 -38.46 -8.26 -14.70
CA GLN A 404 -39.76 -8.13 -15.35
C GLN A 404 -40.36 -9.50 -15.71
N ARG A 405 -39.57 -10.39 -16.32
CA ARG A 405 -40.03 -11.74 -16.68
C ARG A 405 -40.41 -12.58 -15.47
N LEU A 406 -39.60 -12.54 -14.41
CA LEU A 406 -39.94 -13.23 -13.16
C LEU A 406 -41.22 -12.65 -12.54
N LEU A 407 -41.43 -11.34 -12.58
CA LEU A 407 -42.60 -10.68 -11.98
C LEU A 407 -43.85 -10.68 -12.87
N GLU A 408 -43.72 -11.18 -14.11
CA GLU A 408 -44.86 -11.56 -14.96
C GLU A 408 -45.38 -12.95 -14.54
N THR A 409 -44.50 -13.86 -14.12
CA THR A 409 -44.86 -15.24 -13.72
C THR A 409 -45.17 -15.39 -12.23
N ILE A 410 -44.57 -14.56 -11.36
CA ILE A 410 -44.85 -14.56 -9.92
C ILE A 410 -46.26 -13.96 -9.69
N THR A 411 -47.22 -14.83 -9.38
CA THR A 411 -48.57 -14.45 -8.93
C THR A 411 -48.62 -14.17 -7.42
N ASP A 412 -47.71 -14.78 -6.67
CA ASP A 412 -47.72 -14.76 -5.21
C ASP A 412 -46.90 -13.57 -4.67
N SER A 413 -47.60 -12.67 -3.98
CA SER A 413 -46.99 -11.51 -3.31
C SER A 413 -46.02 -11.88 -2.18
N ARG A 414 -46.04 -13.14 -1.72
CA ARG A 414 -45.08 -13.68 -0.75
C ARG A 414 -43.67 -13.73 -1.34
N LEU A 415 -43.52 -14.32 -2.54
CA LEU A 415 -42.22 -14.51 -3.20
C LEU A 415 -41.52 -13.18 -3.52
N LEU A 416 -42.29 -12.12 -3.73
CA LEU A 416 -41.79 -10.75 -3.94
C LEU A 416 -41.11 -10.16 -2.70
N ASN A 417 -41.57 -10.52 -1.51
CA ASN A 417 -41.21 -9.88 -0.24
C ASN A 417 -40.41 -10.80 0.70
N GLU A 418 -39.95 -11.95 0.22
CA GLU A 418 -39.12 -12.82 1.03
C GLU A 418 -37.77 -12.19 1.30
N GLY A 419 -37.24 -12.40 2.50
CA GLY A 419 -35.88 -12.00 2.86
C GLY A 419 -34.88 -13.14 2.64
N ASP A 420 -33.62 -12.75 2.39
CA ASP A 420 -32.46 -13.65 2.43
C ASP A 420 -32.07 -14.02 3.88
N GLU A 421 -30.89 -14.62 4.07
CA GLU A 421 -30.36 -14.97 5.40
C GLU A 421 -30.21 -13.76 6.34
N ARG A 422 -30.10 -12.54 5.82
CA ARG A 422 -30.01 -11.31 6.60
C ARG A 422 -31.36 -10.60 6.74
N GLY A 423 -32.42 -11.18 6.19
CA GLY A 423 -33.74 -10.55 6.07
C GLY A 423 -33.82 -9.50 4.97
N LEU A 424 -32.85 -9.44 4.05
CA LEU A 424 -32.86 -8.47 2.95
C LEU A 424 -33.81 -8.95 1.87
N THR A 425 -34.85 -8.16 1.60
CA THR A 425 -35.74 -8.40 0.46
C THR A 425 -35.09 -7.97 -0.86
N PRO A 426 -35.63 -8.37 -2.03
CA PRO A 426 -35.10 -7.92 -3.33
C PRO A 426 -35.06 -6.39 -3.47
N LEU A 427 -36.00 -5.69 -2.82
CA LEU A 427 -36.03 -4.23 -2.78
C LEU A 427 -34.82 -3.63 -2.03
N HIS A 428 -34.35 -4.27 -0.95
CA HIS A 428 -33.14 -3.85 -0.24
C HIS A 428 -31.91 -3.99 -1.13
N LEU A 429 -31.75 -5.14 -1.79
CA LEU A 429 -30.62 -5.40 -2.69
C LEU A 429 -30.61 -4.46 -3.90
N ALA A 430 -31.77 -4.19 -4.51
CA ALA A 430 -31.88 -3.24 -5.61
C ALA A 430 -31.54 -1.80 -5.17
N SER A 431 -31.96 -1.41 -3.96
CA SER A 431 -31.69 -0.08 -3.40
C SER A 431 -30.23 0.10 -3.02
N GLY A 432 -29.62 -0.91 -2.39
CA GLY A 432 -28.19 -0.95 -2.07
C GLY A 432 -27.29 -1.13 -3.29
N GLY A 433 -27.83 -1.56 -4.43
CA GLY A 433 -27.13 -1.59 -5.73
C GLY A 433 -27.33 -0.33 -6.58
N GLY A 434 -28.18 0.61 -6.15
CA GLY A 434 -28.46 1.83 -6.92
C GLY A 434 -29.35 1.63 -8.16
N HIS A 435 -30.02 0.48 -8.29
CA HIS A 435 -30.74 0.07 -9.50
C HIS A 435 -32.13 0.70 -9.62
N THR A 436 -32.18 1.99 -9.96
CA THR A 436 -33.41 2.81 -10.01
C THR A 436 -34.58 2.16 -10.75
N LYS A 437 -34.34 1.62 -11.95
CA LYS A 437 -35.38 0.96 -12.77
C LYS A 437 -35.94 -0.31 -12.12
N VAL A 438 -35.09 -1.09 -11.44
CA VAL A 438 -35.54 -2.29 -10.72
C VAL A 438 -36.33 -1.91 -9.48
N VAL A 439 -35.85 -0.91 -8.73
CA VAL A 439 -36.58 -0.37 -7.56
C VAL A 439 -37.96 0.12 -7.98
N GLU A 440 -38.06 0.90 -9.06
CA GLU A 440 -39.35 1.37 -9.57
C GLU A 440 -40.26 0.22 -10.00
N LEU A 441 -39.71 -0.79 -10.69
CA LEU A 441 -40.47 -1.97 -11.13
C LEU A 441 -41.01 -2.78 -9.94
N LEU A 442 -40.17 -3.02 -8.91
CA LEU A 442 -40.56 -3.72 -7.69
C LEU A 442 -41.66 -2.95 -6.93
N LEU A 443 -41.52 -1.63 -6.80
CA LEU A 443 -42.51 -0.78 -6.14
C LEU A 443 -43.84 -0.77 -6.91
N ARG A 444 -43.82 -0.69 -8.25
CA ARG A 444 -45.03 -0.80 -9.09
C ARG A 444 -45.75 -2.13 -8.93
N LYS A 445 -45.02 -3.21 -8.65
CA LYS A 445 -45.56 -4.57 -8.41
C LYS A 445 -46.00 -4.80 -6.95
N GLY A 446 -45.89 -3.81 -6.08
CA GLY A 446 -46.36 -3.88 -4.70
C GLY A 446 -45.36 -4.43 -3.68
N ALA A 447 -44.06 -4.23 -3.90
CA ALA A 447 -43.04 -4.58 -2.90
C ALA A 447 -43.21 -3.76 -1.61
N LEU A 448 -43.12 -4.43 -0.46
CA LEU A 448 -43.29 -3.83 0.87
C LEU A 448 -41.96 -3.30 1.41
N PHE A 449 -42.07 -2.24 2.23
CA PHE A 449 -40.93 -1.65 2.94
C PHE A 449 -40.66 -2.35 4.27
N HIS A 450 -40.20 -3.60 4.20
CA HIS A 450 -39.74 -4.34 5.39
C HIS A 450 -38.41 -3.81 5.91
N CYS A 451 -38.06 -4.23 7.13
CA CYS A 451 -36.75 -4.03 7.72
C CYS A 451 -35.95 -5.34 7.65
N ASP A 452 -34.64 -5.23 7.50
CA ASP A 452 -33.73 -6.37 7.68
C ASP A 452 -33.57 -6.74 9.16
N TYR A 453 -32.78 -7.78 9.46
CA TYR A 453 -32.55 -8.19 10.85
C TYR A 453 -31.80 -7.16 11.70
N LYS A 454 -31.16 -6.15 11.09
CA LYS A 454 -30.56 -5.00 11.79
C LYS A 454 -31.51 -3.82 11.92
N GLY A 455 -32.79 -4.01 11.61
CA GLY A 455 -33.79 -2.95 11.60
C GLY A 455 -33.65 -1.95 10.45
N ARG A 456 -32.77 -2.19 9.48
CA ARG A 456 -32.51 -1.26 8.37
C ARG A 456 -33.54 -1.43 7.27
N THR A 457 -34.04 -0.31 6.77
CA THR A 457 -34.94 -0.26 5.62
C THR A 457 -34.18 -0.09 4.31
N CYS A 458 -34.84 -0.26 3.15
CA CYS A 458 -34.23 0.01 1.85
C CYS A 458 -33.61 1.41 1.71
N LEU A 459 -34.16 2.43 2.40
CA LEU A 459 -33.61 3.78 2.43
C LEU A 459 -32.26 3.83 3.14
N HIS A 460 -32.06 3.06 4.22
CA HIS A 460 -30.79 2.96 4.93
C HIS A 460 -29.68 2.42 4.03
N HIS A 461 -29.98 1.37 3.25
CA HIS A 461 -29.02 0.79 2.29
C HIS A 461 -28.70 1.75 1.14
N ALA A 462 -29.70 2.44 0.60
CA ALA A 462 -29.49 3.46 -0.43
C ALA A 462 -28.69 4.68 0.09
N ALA A 463 -28.91 5.08 1.34
CA ALA A 463 -28.21 6.18 1.99
C ALA A 463 -26.76 5.82 2.36
N ALA A 464 -26.52 4.57 2.79
CA ALA A 464 -25.20 4.06 3.13
C ALA A 464 -24.27 3.98 1.91
N GLU A 465 -24.79 3.68 0.71
CA GLU A 465 -23.99 3.66 -0.52
C GLU A 465 -24.11 4.97 -1.34
N GLY A 466 -24.93 5.93 -0.89
CA GLY A 466 -25.02 7.27 -1.48
C GLY A 466 -25.85 7.39 -2.76
N TYR A 467 -26.73 6.44 -3.06
CA TYR A 467 -27.53 6.41 -4.29
C TYR A 467 -28.73 7.38 -4.26
N THR A 468 -28.45 8.67 -4.41
CA THR A 468 -29.45 9.75 -4.32
C THR A 468 -30.69 9.59 -5.22
N GLN A 469 -30.55 9.03 -6.42
CA GLN A 469 -31.69 8.83 -7.33
C GLN A 469 -32.63 7.73 -6.82
N THR A 470 -32.09 6.64 -6.27
CA THR A 470 -32.92 5.61 -5.63
C THR A 470 -33.62 6.16 -4.38
N MET A 471 -32.91 6.96 -3.57
CA MET A 471 -33.49 7.63 -2.41
C MET A 471 -34.64 8.56 -2.82
N LYS A 472 -34.52 9.30 -3.92
CA LYS A 472 -35.61 10.15 -4.45
C LYS A 472 -36.85 9.34 -4.82
N ILE A 473 -36.68 8.19 -5.47
CA ILE A 473 -37.79 7.31 -5.86
C ILE A 473 -38.47 6.72 -4.62
N VAL A 474 -37.68 6.16 -3.69
CA VAL A 474 -38.19 5.59 -2.44
C VAL A 474 -38.94 6.63 -1.61
N LEU A 475 -38.35 7.82 -1.41
CA LEU A 475 -38.97 8.91 -0.66
C LEU A 475 -40.18 9.54 -1.37
N ALA A 476 -40.26 9.46 -2.70
CA ALA A 476 -41.45 9.87 -3.43
C ALA A 476 -42.64 8.93 -3.19
N THR A 477 -42.37 7.64 -2.97
CA THR A 477 -43.43 6.66 -2.66
C THR A 477 -43.84 6.65 -1.19
N ASN A 478 -42.90 6.77 -0.25
CA ASN A 478 -43.21 6.77 1.18
C ASN A 478 -42.25 7.66 1.98
N ILE A 479 -42.76 8.79 2.45
CA ILE A 479 -42.02 9.77 3.25
C ILE A 479 -41.76 9.27 4.68
N LYS A 480 -42.61 8.39 5.23
CA LYS A 480 -42.48 7.90 6.62
C LYS A 480 -41.25 7.03 6.88
N LEU A 481 -40.49 6.69 5.84
CA LEU A 481 -39.24 5.92 5.95
C LEU A 481 -38.05 6.78 6.40
N LEU A 482 -38.18 8.10 6.35
CA LEU A 482 -37.13 9.07 6.65
C LEU A 482 -36.58 8.93 8.08
N ASP A 483 -37.49 8.78 9.05
CA ASP A 483 -37.17 8.81 10.48
C ASP A 483 -37.21 7.40 11.12
N LYS A 484 -37.23 6.35 10.29
CA LYS A 484 -37.13 4.98 10.79
C LYS A 484 -35.73 4.74 11.36
N LEU A 485 -35.69 4.10 12.53
CA LEU A 485 -34.48 3.79 13.26
C LEU A 485 -34.07 2.34 13.00
N ASP A 486 -32.77 2.12 12.83
CA ASP A 486 -32.18 0.79 12.86
C ASP A 486 -31.98 0.28 14.30
N GLU A 487 -31.40 -0.92 14.46
CA GLU A 487 -31.10 -1.49 15.77
C GLU A 487 -30.15 -0.63 16.61
N ASP A 488 -29.27 0.17 16.01
CA ASP A 488 -28.35 1.07 16.71
C ASP A 488 -29.02 2.40 17.09
N GLY A 489 -30.30 2.59 16.72
CA GLY A 489 -31.01 3.87 16.84
C GLY A 489 -30.57 4.89 15.79
N SER A 490 -29.89 4.45 14.73
CA SER A 490 -29.41 5.31 13.65
C SER A 490 -30.50 5.47 12.57
N THR A 491 -30.66 6.70 12.08
CA THR A 491 -31.50 6.99 10.90
C THR A 491 -30.68 6.86 9.62
N ALA A 492 -31.35 6.89 8.46
CA ALA A 492 -30.69 6.94 7.16
C ALA A 492 -29.71 8.14 7.04
N LEU A 493 -29.98 9.24 7.75
CA LEU A 493 -29.11 10.42 7.81
C LEU A 493 -27.79 10.13 8.54
N HIS A 494 -27.83 9.34 9.63
CA HIS A 494 -26.62 8.92 10.34
C HIS A 494 -25.71 8.08 9.44
N LEU A 495 -26.28 7.11 8.71
CA LEU A 495 -25.51 6.26 7.79
C LEU A 495 -24.91 7.07 6.63
N ALA A 496 -25.68 7.97 6.01
CA ALA A 496 -25.16 8.84 4.95
C ALA A 496 -24.02 9.73 5.44
N ALA A 497 -24.11 10.25 6.67
CA ALA A 497 -23.08 11.07 7.28
C ALA A 497 -21.82 10.27 7.65
N ARG A 498 -21.99 9.03 8.16
CA ARG A 498 -20.91 8.11 8.50
C ARG A 498 -20.07 7.70 7.29
N GLU A 499 -20.75 7.35 6.19
CA GLU A 499 -20.10 6.93 4.95
C GLU A 499 -19.57 8.11 4.12
N GLY A 500 -20.05 9.33 4.38
CA GLY A 500 -19.51 10.57 3.79
C GLY A 500 -20.25 11.06 2.55
N HIS A 501 -21.49 10.64 2.32
CA HIS A 501 -22.24 10.96 1.11
C HIS A 501 -22.94 12.32 1.19
N VAL A 502 -22.23 13.38 0.80
CA VAL A 502 -22.71 14.79 0.86
C VAL A 502 -24.05 14.99 0.17
N ALA A 503 -24.23 14.44 -1.04
CA ALA A 503 -25.45 14.62 -1.81
C ALA A 503 -26.66 13.90 -1.17
N ALA A 504 -26.42 12.75 -0.52
CA ALA A 504 -27.44 12.02 0.23
C ALA A 504 -27.85 12.78 1.50
N VAL A 505 -26.87 13.31 2.25
CA VAL A 505 -27.11 14.16 3.44
C VAL A 505 -27.92 15.40 3.05
N ARG A 506 -27.52 16.13 1.99
CA ARG A 506 -28.28 17.29 1.50
C ARG A 506 -29.71 16.93 1.10
N LEU A 507 -29.90 15.81 0.40
CA LEU A 507 -31.23 15.36 -0.02
C LEU A 507 -32.12 15.06 1.20
N LEU A 508 -31.60 14.35 2.20
CA LEU A 508 -32.34 14.01 3.41
C LEU A 508 -32.69 15.25 4.24
N LEU A 509 -31.76 16.18 4.40
CA LEU A 509 -32.01 17.47 5.07
C LEU A 509 -33.03 18.32 4.31
N GLN A 510 -32.95 18.38 2.98
CA GLN A 510 -33.95 19.07 2.15
C GLN A 510 -35.37 18.48 2.27
N ARG A 511 -35.47 17.18 2.57
CA ARG A 511 -36.75 16.48 2.78
C ARG A 511 -37.24 16.53 4.23
N GLY A 512 -36.52 17.22 5.12
CA GLY A 512 -36.94 17.48 6.50
C GLY A 512 -36.64 16.34 7.48
N ALA A 513 -35.54 15.60 7.30
CA ALA A 513 -35.16 14.51 8.20
C ALA A 513 -34.95 15.00 9.64
N GLU A 514 -35.53 14.30 10.61
CA GLU A 514 -35.36 14.64 12.02
C GLU A 514 -33.92 14.39 12.49
N ILE A 515 -33.37 15.35 13.24
CA ILE A 515 -32.05 15.23 13.85
C ILE A 515 -32.21 14.53 15.20
N SER A 516 -32.20 13.19 15.17
CA SER A 516 -32.25 12.35 16.37
C SER A 516 -30.85 11.96 16.85
N LEU A 517 -30.78 11.43 18.08
CA LEU A 517 -29.57 10.83 18.64
C LEU A 517 -29.69 9.30 18.56
N ASN A 518 -28.58 8.63 18.25
CA ASN A 518 -28.50 7.18 18.31
C ASN A 518 -28.41 6.67 19.76
N LYS A 519 -28.38 5.34 19.94
CA LYS A 519 -28.23 4.72 21.27
C LYS A 519 -26.94 5.11 22.01
N ASN A 520 -25.90 5.50 21.26
CA ASN A 520 -24.64 5.98 21.81
C ASN A 520 -24.66 7.49 22.13
N HIS A 521 -25.83 8.12 22.10
CA HIS A 521 -26.02 9.57 22.24
C HIS A 521 -25.24 10.40 21.21
N ALA A 522 -24.89 9.82 20.07
CA ALA A 522 -24.24 10.49 18.96
C ALA A 522 -25.28 10.92 17.92
N SER A 523 -25.18 12.17 17.47
CA SER A 523 -25.93 12.65 16.30
C SER A 523 -25.19 12.31 15.01
N PHE A 524 -25.87 12.44 13.86
CA PHE A 524 -25.24 12.26 12.55
C PHE A 524 -23.99 13.15 12.34
N PHE A 525 -23.93 14.31 13.02
CA PHE A 525 -22.77 15.19 12.99
C PHE A 525 -21.57 14.60 13.76
N HIS A 526 -21.82 13.96 14.91
CA HIS A 526 -20.78 13.28 15.67
C HIS A 526 -20.22 12.08 14.90
N GLU A 527 -21.08 11.34 14.21
CA GLU A 527 -20.67 10.24 13.30
C GLU A 527 -19.79 10.77 12.16
N ALA A 528 -20.16 11.88 11.52
CA ALA A 528 -19.34 12.51 10.49
C ALA A 528 -17.96 12.95 11.02
N LEU A 529 -17.90 13.48 12.26
CA LEU A 529 -16.65 13.86 12.91
C LEU A 529 -15.76 12.67 13.26
N GLN A 530 -16.35 11.62 13.85
CA GLN A 530 -15.63 10.41 14.25
C GLN A 530 -14.99 9.72 13.04
N HIS A 531 -15.68 9.72 11.90
CA HIS A 531 -15.18 9.17 10.64
C HIS A 531 -14.40 10.18 9.77
N GLY A 532 -14.21 11.42 10.24
CA GLY A 532 -13.39 12.43 9.58
C GLY A 532 -13.94 12.93 8.23
N ARG A 533 -15.26 12.90 8.03
CA ARG A 533 -15.94 13.26 6.77
C ARG A 533 -16.06 14.78 6.59
N LYS A 534 -14.96 15.42 6.21
CA LYS A 534 -14.85 16.89 6.08
C LYS A 534 -15.88 17.52 5.13
N ASP A 535 -16.12 16.91 3.97
CA ASP A 535 -17.00 17.49 2.96
C ASP A 535 -18.47 17.49 3.40
N VAL A 536 -18.87 16.46 4.16
CA VAL A 536 -20.19 16.40 4.80
C VAL A 536 -20.30 17.49 5.87
N ILE A 537 -19.30 17.63 6.74
CA ILE A 537 -19.29 18.65 7.79
C ILE A 537 -19.37 20.06 7.19
N ASN A 538 -18.57 20.36 6.16
CA ASN A 538 -18.61 21.64 5.48
C ASN A 538 -19.98 21.89 4.83
N ALA A 539 -20.54 20.88 4.16
CA ALA A 539 -21.87 21.00 3.57
C ALA A 539 -22.97 21.21 4.62
N ILE A 540 -22.83 20.63 5.81
CA ILE A 540 -23.75 20.86 6.94
C ILE A 540 -23.61 22.30 7.44
N ILE A 541 -22.38 22.78 7.70
CA ILE A 541 -22.11 24.16 8.15
C ILE A 541 -22.63 25.19 7.14
N ASP A 542 -22.45 24.93 5.83
CA ASP A 542 -22.98 25.76 4.77
C ASP A 542 -24.52 25.74 4.73
N SER A 543 -25.13 24.58 4.99
CA SER A 543 -26.58 24.45 5.06
C SER A 543 -27.17 25.12 6.30
N ASP A 544 -26.52 25.07 7.45
CA ASP A 544 -26.97 25.69 8.71
C ASP A 544 -27.03 27.23 8.61
N ARG A 545 -26.16 27.85 7.80
CA ARG A 545 -26.27 29.28 7.45
C ARG A 545 -27.58 29.63 6.73
N SER A 546 -28.23 28.66 6.08
CA SER A 546 -29.56 28.83 5.47
C SER A 546 -30.72 28.46 6.42
N VAL A 547 -30.52 27.53 7.36
CA VAL A 547 -31.55 27.03 8.30
C VAL A 547 -31.74 27.98 9.52
N GLN A 548 -30.81 28.91 9.77
CA GLN A 548 -30.95 29.96 10.79
C GLN A 548 -32.23 30.83 10.69
N LYS A 549 -32.96 30.80 9.56
CA LYS A 549 -34.19 31.59 9.38
C LYS A 549 -35.46 31.00 9.97
N THR A 550 -35.52 29.72 10.38
CA THR A 550 -36.83 29.11 10.66
C THR A 550 -37.05 28.39 11.98
N ASN A 551 -36.07 28.07 12.83
CA ASN A 551 -36.40 27.48 14.15
C ASN A 551 -35.40 27.86 15.24
N THR A 552 -35.91 28.48 16.31
CA THR A 552 -35.18 28.87 17.55
C THR A 552 -34.84 27.69 18.47
N SER A 553 -34.79 26.46 17.95
CA SER A 553 -34.36 25.24 18.65
C SER A 553 -33.04 24.66 18.12
N LEU A 554 -32.41 25.29 17.11
CA LEU A 554 -31.33 24.74 16.29
C LEU A 554 -29.89 24.89 16.82
N ILE A 555 -29.66 25.30 18.06
CA ILE A 555 -28.29 25.61 18.52
C ILE A 555 -27.75 24.49 19.42
N GLN A 556 -27.47 23.33 18.81
CA GLN A 556 -26.74 22.22 19.46
C GLN A 556 -25.77 21.52 18.49
N SER A 557 -24.87 22.25 17.80
CA SER A 557 -23.65 21.61 17.28
C SER A 557 -22.54 22.60 16.90
N THR A 558 -21.54 22.58 17.78
CA THR A 558 -20.08 22.69 17.59
C THR A 558 -19.37 24.00 17.24
N ASP A 559 -19.91 24.95 16.50
CA ASP A 559 -19.17 26.23 16.29
C ASP A 559 -19.75 27.42 17.06
N ILE A 560 -20.97 27.26 17.58
CA ILE A 560 -21.63 28.21 18.51
C ILE A 560 -21.99 27.51 19.83
N LEU A 561 -21.45 26.31 20.10
CA LEU A 561 -21.72 25.64 21.38
C LEU A 561 -21.05 26.37 22.55
N LEU A 562 -19.88 27.00 22.42
CA LEU A 562 -19.28 27.67 23.59
C LEU A 562 -19.88 29.05 23.88
N LEU A 563 -20.33 29.78 22.86
CA LEU A 563 -20.84 31.14 23.02
C LEU A 563 -22.34 31.18 23.40
N SER A 564 -23.09 30.08 23.19
CA SER A 564 -24.47 29.93 23.66
C SER A 564 -24.62 29.06 24.93
N LEU A 565 -23.69 28.13 25.22
CA LEU A 565 -23.65 27.43 26.52
C LEU A 565 -23.44 28.41 27.68
N THR A 566 -22.74 29.51 27.47
CA THR A 566 -22.63 30.59 28.47
C THR A 566 -23.95 31.31 28.73
N LYS A 567 -24.90 31.32 27.77
CA LYS A 567 -26.26 31.85 27.98
C LYS A 567 -27.20 30.86 28.67
N HIS A 568 -27.05 29.55 28.46
CA HIS A 568 -27.95 28.50 28.99
C HIS A 568 -27.41 27.67 30.16
N ALA A 569 -26.17 27.85 30.63
CA ALA A 569 -25.63 27.26 31.87
C ALA A 569 -26.30 27.79 33.17
N LYS A 570 -27.53 28.29 33.07
CA LYS A 570 -28.39 28.67 34.18
C LYS A 570 -29.38 27.58 34.60
N VAL A 571 -29.50 26.47 33.87
CA VAL A 571 -30.58 25.49 34.12
C VAL A 571 -30.12 24.19 34.78
N ASP A 572 -28.93 23.64 34.51
CA ASP A 572 -28.49 22.39 35.15
C ASP A 572 -27.35 22.58 36.15
N LYS A 573 -27.67 22.40 37.44
CA LYS A 573 -26.75 22.54 38.58
C LYS A 573 -25.68 21.43 38.70
N GLY A 574 -25.49 20.59 37.68
CA GLY A 574 -24.63 19.39 37.74
C GLY A 574 -23.37 19.40 36.86
N LEU A 575 -23.29 20.24 35.81
CA LEU A 575 -22.17 20.22 34.85
C LEU A 575 -21.12 21.30 35.19
N LYS A 576 -20.00 20.88 35.79
CA LYS A 576 -18.80 21.74 35.96
C LYS A 576 -18.05 21.84 34.64
N ILE A 577 -18.44 22.80 33.80
CA ILE A 577 -17.69 23.13 32.57
C ILE A 577 -16.53 24.04 32.96
N GLN A 578 -15.31 23.66 32.60
CA GLN A 578 -14.14 24.53 32.78
C GLN A 578 -14.30 25.82 31.98
N PRO A 579 -13.91 26.97 32.54
CA PRO A 579 -13.86 28.21 31.76
C PRO A 579 -12.94 28.03 30.54
N LEU A 580 -13.23 28.73 29.45
CA LEU A 580 -12.41 28.70 28.22
C LEU A 580 -12.25 27.30 27.59
N ALA A 581 -13.29 26.46 27.63
CA ALA A 581 -13.19 25.04 27.22
C ALA A 581 -12.72 24.81 25.77
N THR A 582 -13.05 25.69 24.80
CA THR A 582 -12.54 25.56 23.42
C THR A 582 -11.03 25.75 23.36
N LEU A 583 -10.50 26.77 24.03
CA LEU A 583 -9.07 27.05 24.08
C LEU A 583 -8.32 25.96 24.85
N ASN A 584 -8.88 25.50 25.97
CA ASN A 584 -8.34 24.36 26.74
C ASN A 584 -8.30 23.07 25.90
N ALA A 585 -9.33 22.81 25.10
CA ALA A 585 -9.32 21.69 24.16
C ALA A 585 -8.26 21.88 23.06
N MET A 586 -8.15 23.08 22.48
CA MET A 586 -7.14 23.38 21.45
C MET A 586 -5.71 23.18 21.98
N VAL A 587 -5.44 23.56 23.23
CA VAL A 587 -4.15 23.31 23.90
C VAL A 587 -3.94 21.81 24.12
N LYS A 588 -4.93 21.11 24.67
CA LYS A 588 -4.86 19.66 24.93
C LYS A 588 -4.59 18.84 23.66
N TYR A 589 -5.18 19.24 22.54
CA TYR A 589 -5.00 18.60 21.23
C TYR A 589 -3.90 19.22 20.36
N ASN A 590 -3.05 20.09 20.93
CA ASN A 590 -1.90 20.69 20.24
C ASN A 590 -2.25 21.35 18.89
N ARG A 591 -3.32 22.16 18.87
CA ARG A 591 -3.80 22.85 17.67
C ARG A 591 -3.25 24.27 17.57
N ILE A 592 -1.96 24.39 17.27
CA ILE A 592 -1.24 25.68 17.20
C ILE A 592 -1.84 26.62 16.15
N GLU A 593 -2.23 26.10 14.98
CA GLU A 593 -2.84 26.89 13.90
C GLU A 593 -4.17 27.52 14.30
N LEU A 594 -4.99 26.81 15.10
CA LEU A 594 -6.23 27.35 15.64
C LEU A 594 -5.96 28.39 16.74
N LEU A 595 -4.98 28.14 17.60
CA LEU A 595 -4.59 29.09 18.65
C LEU A 595 -3.93 30.35 18.10
N SER A 596 -3.24 30.26 16.96
CA SER A 596 -2.61 31.40 16.30
C SER A 596 -3.59 32.25 15.48
N HIS A 597 -4.83 31.75 15.30
CA HIS A 597 -5.90 32.44 14.60
C HIS A 597 -6.19 33.82 15.23
N PRO A 598 -6.41 34.88 14.43
CA PRO A 598 -6.62 36.24 14.94
C PRO A 598 -7.72 36.36 15.99
N VAL A 599 -8.80 35.56 15.86
CA VAL A 599 -9.90 35.54 16.83
C VAL A 599 -9.43 35.04 18.20
N CYS A 600 -8.67 33.96 18.26
CA CYS A 600 -8.15 33.39 19.52
C CYS A 600 -7.17 34.35 20.19
N LYS A 601 -6.26 34.96 19.41
CA LYS A 601 -5.34 35.98 19.91
C LYS A 601 -6.07 37.19 20.49
N LYS A 602 -7.03 37.75 19.75
CA LYS A 602 -7.77 38.92 20.20
C LYS A 602 -8.68 38.63 21.38
N TYR A 603 -9.24 37.43 21.45
CA TYR A 603 -10.02 36.99 22.60
C TYR A 603 -9.15 36.86 23.86
N LEU A 604 -7.93 36.33 23.75
CA LEU A 604 -6.96 36.29 24.86
C LEU A 604 -6.46 37.69 25.25
N GLU A 605 -6.16 38.55 24.28
CA GLU A 605 -5.77 39.95 24.54
C GLU A 605 -6.90 40.71 25.26
N MET A 606 -8.15 40.51 24.85
CA MET A 606 -9.31 41.08 25.52
C MET A 606 -9.35 40.66 26.99
N LYS A 607 -9.21 39.37 27.29
CA LYS A 607 -9.20 38.81 28.66
C LYS A 607 -8.00 39.30 29.48
N TRP A 608 -6.84 39.46 28.86
CA TRP A 608 -5.63 40.01 29.48
C TRP A 608 -5.80 41.48 29.91
N VAL A 609 -6.35 42.32 29.04
CA VAL A 609 -6.63 43.73 29.35
C VAL A 609 -7.74 43.84 30.39
N ALA A 610 -8.75 42.98 30.30
CA ALA A 610 -9.91 42.95 31.18
C ALA A 610 -9.57 42.72 32.67
N TYR A 611 -8.79 41.69 32.99
CA TYR A 611 -8.45 41.36 34.39
C TYR A 611 -7.07 40.72 34.56
N GLY A 612 -6.51 40.06 33.54
CA GLY A 612 -5.25 39.32 33.64
C GLY A 612 -4.07 40.22 34.06
N SER A 613 -3.91 41.36 33.40
CA SER A 613 -2.85 42.34 33.66
C SER A 613 -2.91 42.91 35.08
N ALA A 614 -4.10 43.33 35.53
CA ALA A 614 -4.30 43.88 36.86
C ALA A 614 -4.04 42.85 37.97
N ALA A 615 -4.57 41.62 37.82
CA ALA A 615 -4.36 40.55 38.79
C ALA A 615 -2.88 40.15 38.90
N HIS A 616 -2.17 40.08 37.76
CA HIS A 616 -0.75 39.75 37.72
C HIS A 616 0.12 40.86 38.32
N LEU A 617 -0.12 42.12 37.96
CA LEU A 617 0.63 43.27 38.48
C LEU A 617 0.44 43.41 40.00
N LEU A 618 -0.78 43.18 40.50
CA LEU A 618 -1.08 43.16 41.93
C LEU A 618 -0.28 42.07 42.65
N ASN A 619 -0.23 40.85 42.10
CA ASN A 619 0.52 39.74 42.69
C ASN A 619 2.03 40.02 42.73
N LEU A 620 2.58 40.57 41.64
CA LEU A 620 3.98 40.99 41.57
C LEU A 620 4.30 42.09 42.59
N PHE A 621 3.41 43.08 42.70
CA PHE A 621 3.55 44.18 43.65
C PHE A 621 3.56 43.69 45.10
N VAL A 622 2.66 42.78 45.47
CA VAL A 622 2.62 42.17 46.81
C VAL A 622 3.93 41.43 47.12
N TYR A 623 4.49 40.71 46.15
CA TYR A 623 5.77 40.02 46.33
C TYR A 623 6.95 41.00 46.49
N LEU A 624 7.02 42.05 45.67
CA LEU A 624 8.04 43.10 45.78
C LEU A 624 8.00 43.85 47.11
N LEU A 625 6.80 44.00 47.69
CA LEU A 625 6.60 44.61 49.00
C LEU A 625 7.22 43.78 50.14
N GLY A 626 7.42 42.47 49.95
CA GLY A 626 8.21 41.63 50.85
C GLY A 626 9.72 41.65 50.53
N LEU A 627 10.07 41.56 49.24
CA LEU A 627 11.47 41.44 48.78
C LEU A 627 12.29 42.70 49.05
N LEU A 628 11.80 43.88 48.65
CA LEU A 628 12.59 45.11 48.71
C LEU A 628 12.94 45.52 50.15
N PRO A 629 12.01 45.48 51.13
CA PRO A 629 12.35 45.74 52.53
C PRO A 629 13.36 44.74 53.11
N LEU A 630 13.25 43.45 52.76
CA LEU A 630 14.19 42.43 53.21
C LEU A 630 15.61 42.70 52.70
N THR A 631 15.74 43.08 51.41
CA THR A 631 17.05 43.44 50.83
C THR A 631 17.62 44.71 51.43
N HIS A 632 16.78 45.71 51.68
CA HIS A 632 17.21 46.95 52.32
C HIS A 632 17.73 46.69 53.73
N LEU A 633 17.06 45.84 54.51
CA LEU A 633 17.44 45.49 55.88
C LEU A 633 18.82 44.81 55.95
N ILE A 634 19.15 43.92 55.01
CA ILE A 634 20.46 43.25 54.98
C ILE A 634 21.59 44.17 54.50
N VAL A 635 21.30 45.14 53.63
CA VAL A 635 22.32 46.11 53.19
C VAL A 635 22.58 47.16 54.27
N SER A 636 21.58 47.54 55.07
CA SER A 636 21.73 48.55 56.12
C SER A 636 22.41 48.01 57.38
N LEU A 637 22.13 46.77 57.76
CA LEU A 637 22.75 46.12 58.90
C LEU A 637 24.18 45.67 58.55
N ARG A 638 25.20 46.30 59.15
CA ARG A 638 26.59 45.83 59.05
C ARG A 638 26.97 45.09 60.33
N PRO A 639 27.24 43.77 60.30
CA PRO A 639 27.77 43.06 61.46
C PRO A 639 29.18 43.58 61.82
N SER A 640 29.44 43.84 63.11
CA SER A 640 30.78 44.12 63.60
C SER A 640 31.49 42.81 63.97
N LEU A 641 32.77 42.72 63.59
CA LEU A 641 33.64 41.61 63.95
C LEU A 641 34.50 42.03 65.14
N ASP A 642 34.22 41.48 66.32
CA ASP A 642 35.08 41.69 67.49
C ASP A 642 36.18 40.62 67.50
N TYR A 643 37.43 41.05 67.36
CA TYR A 643 38.63 40.20 67.39
C TYR A 643 39.18 39.97 68.81
N THR A 644 38.42 40.32 69.86
CA THR A 644 38.89 40.28 71.24
C THR A 644 38.06 39.32 72.09
N SER A 645 38.27 38.02 71.90
CA SER A 645 38.04 37.00 72.93
C SER A 645 39.05 35.85 72.76
N PRO A 646 39.59 35.26 73.83
CA PRO A 646 40.65 34.23 73.76
C PRO A 646 40.13 32.83 73.37
N ASP A 647 38.83 32.65 73.22
CA ASP A 647 38.25 31.47 72.60
C ASP A 647 38.15 31.74 71.10
N ASN A 648 38.66 30.82 70.26
CA ASN A 648 38.67 30.90 68.78
C ASN A 648 37.25 30.85 68.16
N THR A 649 36.30 31.61 68.69
CA THR A 649 34.97 31.84 68.15
C THR A 649 34.89 33.30 67.73
N THR A 650 34.80 33.55 66.42
CA THR A 650 34.50 34.85 65.85
C THR A 650 33.06 35.24 66.22
N ALA A 651 32.88 35.81 67.41
CA ALA A 651 31.58 36.29 67.86
C ALA A 651 31.22 37.55 67.05
N VAL A 652 30.25 37.41 66.15
CA VAL A 652 29.68 38.52 65.41
C VAL A 652 28.69 39.24 66.33
N THR A 653 28.99 40.48 66.71
CA THR A 653 28.08 41.33 67.49
C THR A 653 27.22 42.14 66.52
N MET A 654 25.90 42.10 66.73
CA MET A 654 24.94 42.81 65.88
C MET A 654 24.63 44.19 66.47
N VAL A 655 24.64 45.21 65.61
CA VAL A 655 24.36 46.61 65.98
C VAL A 655 22.87 46.76 66.38
N PRO A 656 22.52 47.51 67.44
CA PRO A 656 21.13 47.72 67.84
C PRO A 656 20.32 48.45 66.76
N ILE A 657 19.13 47.93 66.49
CA ILE A 657 18.27 48.28 65.35
C ILE A 657 17.55 49.62 65.60
N SER A 658 17.44 50.46 64.56
CA SER A 658 16.67 51.72 64.61
C SER A 658 15.16 51.50 64.47
N PHE A 659 14.32 52.41 65.00
CA PHE A 659 12.83 52.33 64.86
C PHE A 659 12.36 52.23 63.40
N ARG A 660 13.12 52.80 62.46
CA ARG A 660 12.85 52.74 61.02
C ARG A 660 13.04 51.34 60.43
N GLU A 661 14.01 50.59 60.92
CA GLU A 661 14.28 49.20 60.51
C GLU A 661 13.27 48.21 61.11
N VAL A 662 12.76 48.50 62.31
CA VAL A 662 11.62 47.77 62.92
C VAL A 662 10.33 47.94 62.08
N LEU A 663 10.10 49.13 61.51
CA LEU A 663 8.95 49.36 60.62
C LEU A 663 9.04 48.53 59.33
N TYR A 664 10.22 48.46 58.71
CA TYR A 664 10.45 47.64 57.51
C TYR A 664 10.31 46.14 57.81
N SER A 665 10.80 45.67 58.95
CA SER A 665 10.59 44.31 59.48
C SER A 665 9.10 43.96 59.60
N ASN A 666 8.29 44.86 60.16
CA ASN A 666 6.84 44.65 60.31
C ASN A 666 6.08 44.65 58.96
N THR A 667 6.52 45.45 57.97
CA THR A 667 5.94 45.41 56.62
C THR A 667 6.21 44.08 55.90
N GLY A 668 7.40 43.49 56.08
CA GLY A 668 7.74 42.17 55.54
C GLY A 668 6.89 41.05 56.16
N CYS A 669 6.72 41.06 57.49
CA CYS A 669 5.86 40.10 58.19
C CYS A 669 4.38 40.18 57.78
N MET A 670 3.85 41.38 57.54
CA MET A 670 2.47 41.57 57.07
C MET A 670 2.27 41.03 55.64
N ALA A 671 3.27 41.18 54.76
CA ALA A 671 3.22 40.63 53.40
C ALA A 671 3.16 39.09 53.39
N VAL A 672 3.94 38.43 54.27
CA VAL A 672 3.92 36.97 54.46
C VAL A 672 2.59 36.49 55.03
N LYS A 673 1.99 37.24 55.99
CA LYS A 673 0.68 36.92 56.58
C LYS A 673 -0.48 37.05 55.59
N CYS A 674 -0.34 37.93 54.59
CA CYS A 674 -1.33 38.14 53.52
C CYS A 674 -1.32 37.02 52.46
N GLN A 675 -0.25 36.21 52.36
CA GLN A 675 -0.23 34.99 51.55
C GLN A 675 -1.05 33.89 52.25
N ARG A 676 -2.32 33.82 51.86
CA ARG A 676 -3.42 32.98 52.38
C ARG A 676 -3.05 31.55 52.82
N LEU A 677 -3.73 31.09 53.88
CA LEU A 677 -3.69 29.73 54.46
C LEU A 677 -4.09 28.56 53.54
N SER A 678 -4.62 28.80 52.32
CA SER A 678 -4.83 27.70 51.34
C SER A 678 -3.56 27.34 50.56
N TYR A 679 -2.53 28.19 50.61
CA TYR A 679 -1.24 28.04 49.95
C TYR A 679 -0.36 26.95 50.62
N PHE A 680 -0.64 26.67 51.89
CA PHE A 680 0.10 25.72 52.73
C PHE A 680 -0.23 24.24 52.48
N LYS A 681 -1.15 23.92 51.55
CA LYS A 681 -1.50 22.53 51.20
C LYS A 681 -0.83 22.01 49.93
N ASP A 682 -0.22 22.88 49.11
CA ASP A 682 0.41 22.47 47.85
C ASP A 682 1.92 22.18 48.04
N PRO A 683 2.40 20.94 47.83
CA PRO A 683 3.80 20.56 48.01
C PRO A 683 4.76 21.18 46.97
N PHE A 684 4.23 21.77 45.89
CA PHE A 684 5.00 22.47 44.87
C PHE A 684 5.51 23.86 45.31
N ASN A 685 5.01 24.41 46.42
CA ASN A 685 5.42 25.72 46.93
C ASN A 685 6.66 25.67 47.83
N TYR A 686 7.50 24.63 47.73
CA TYR A 686 8.68 24.45 48.61
C TYR A 686 9.60 25.67 48.61
N GLN A 687 9.73 26.33 47.45
CA GLN A 687 10.59 27.49 47.26
C GLN A 687 10.06 28.70 48.05
N ASP A 688 8.75 28.93 48.05
CA ASP A 688 8.12 30.01 48.83
C ASP A 688 8.16 29.69 50.34
N TRP A 689 8.04 28.41 50.71
CA TRP A 689 8.21 27.96 52.09
C TRP A 689 9.60 28.27 52.64
N THR A 690 10.66 28.01 51.87
CA THR A 690 12.02 28.28 52.33
C THR A 690 12.27 29.79 52.47
N VAL A 691 11.77 30.62 51.55
CA VAL A 691 11.81 32.08 51.69
C VAL A 691 11.08 32.54 52.95
N ALA A 692 9.88 32.04 53.20
CA ALA A 692 9.09 32.40 54.38
C ALA A 692 9.76 31.97 55.69
N ILE A 693 10.31 30.76 55.77
CA ILE A 693 10.97 30.25 56.98
C ILE A 693 12.26 31.04 57.26
N PHE A 694 13.14 31.20 56.28
CA PHE A 694 14.41 31.92 56.50
C PHE A 694 14.20 33.40 56.77
N SER A 695 13.21 34.04 56.13
CA SER A 695 12.87 35.43 56.44
C SER A 695 12.31 35.59 57.85
N LEU A 696 11.50 34.66 58.35
CA LEU A 696 11.02 34.66 59.74
C LEU A 696 12.16 34.39 60.74
N LEU A 697 13.06 33.44 60.46
CA LEU A 697 14.24 33.15 61.29
C LEU A 697 15.21 34.32 61.35
N PHE A 698 15.23 35.19 60.34
CA PHE A 698 15.99 36.44 60.35
C PHE A 698 15.28 37.53 61.16
N VAL A 699 14.00 37.77 60.89
CA VAL A 699 13.24 38.90 61.44
C VAL A 699 12.85 38.73 62.92
N ILE A 700 12.51 37.51 63.36
CA ILE A 700 12.06 37.26 64.73
C ILE A 700 13.18 37.54 65.75
N PRO A 701 14.40 36.97 65.63
CA PRO A 701 15.49 37.26 66.57
C PRO A 701 15.95 38.72 66.55
N LEU A 702 15.86 39.39 65.39
CA LEU A 702 16.13 40.83 65.26
C LEU A 702 15.13 41.66 66.08
N ASN A 703 13.84 41.31 66.08
CA ASN A 703 12.82 42.02 66.88
C ASN A 703 12.99 41.79 68.40
N PHE A 704 13.53 40.64 68.81
CA PHE A 704 13.79 40.30 70.22
C PHE A 704 15.22 40.61 70.69
N ASN A 705 16.06 41.18 69.81
CA ASN A 705 17.45 41.59 70.09
C ASN A 705 18.31 40.45 70.66
N VAL A 706 18.17 39.24 70.10
CA VAL A 706 18.89 38.04 70.57
C VAL A 706 20.35 38.07 70.13
N GLU A 707 21.28 37.76 71.03
CA GLU A 707 22.70 37.63 70.72
C GLU A 707 22.97 36.32 69.94
N GLY A 708 23.61 36.41 68.77
CA GLY A 708 23.96 35.24 67.96
C GLY A 708 24.29 35.56 66.50
N SER A 709 25.02 34.67 65.83
CA SER A 709 25.43 34.83 64.41
C SER A 709 24.54 34.05 63.42
N TRP A 710 23.75 33.09 63.91
CA TRP A 710 23.00 32.14 63.08
C TRP A 710 21.83 32.79 62.33
N TYR A 711 21.18 33.81 62.89
CA TYR A 711 20.09 34.51 62.18
C TYR A 711 20.62 35.38 61.04
N TRP A 712 21.86 35.89 61.11
CA TRP A 712 22.50 36.57 59.98
C TRP A 712 22.74 35.63 58.80
N GLN A 713 23.16 34.39 59.08
CA GLN A 713 23.28 33.33 58.07
C GLN A 713 21.90 33.00 57.45
N ALA A 714 20.84 32.95 58.28
CA ALA A 714 19.47 32.78 57.80
C ALA A 714 19.01 33.97 56.93
N GLY A 715 19.37 35.21 57.29
CA GLY A 715 19.10 36.41 56.50
C GLY A 715 19.77 36.40 55.13
N ALA A 716 21.06 36.03 55.07
CA ALA A 716 21.79 35.88 53.81
C ALA A 716 21.12 34.83 52.90
N MET A 717 20.72 33.69 53.46
CA MET A 717 19.98 32.65 52.73
C MET A 717 18.58 33.13 52.28
N ALA A 718 17.88 33.90 53.13
CA ALA A 718 16.56 34.45 52.81
C ALA A 718 16.61 35.39 51.59
N VAL A 719 17.59 36.31 51.53
CA VAL A 719 17.74 37.22 50.40
C VAL A 719 18.09 36.46 49.13
N PHE A 720 19.08 35.56 49.18
CA PHE A 720 19.45 34.75 48.02
C PHE A 720 18.23 34.00 47.45
N GLN A 721 17.52 33.29 48.32
CA GLN A 721 16.37 32.49 47.93
C GLN A 721 15.20 33.35 47.44
N SER A 722 14.99 34.54 48.00
CA SER A 722 13.92 35.45 47.58
C SER A 722 14.13 36.03 46.17
N TRP A 723 15.38 36.29 45.76
CA TRP A 723 15.70 36.71 44.40
C TRP A 723 15.60 35.56 43.38
N ILE A 724 15.99 34.34 43.76
CA ILE A 724 15.76 33.15 42.92
C ILE A 724 14.26 32.89 42.73
N SER A 725 13.47 33.05 43.80
CA SER A 725 12.01 32.90 43.72
C SER A 725 11.38 33.98 42.84
N PHE A 726 11.89 35.21 42.88
CA PHE A 726 11.49 36.29 41.98
C PHE A 726 11.68 35.93 40.49
N LEU A 727 12.76 35.22 40.14
CA LEU A 727 13.01 34.75 38.77
C LEU A 727 11.85 33.85 38.28
N PHE A 728 11.27 33.02 39.14
CA PHE A 728 10.10 32.20 38.80
C PHE A 728 8.81 33.01 38.64
N TYR A 729 8.65 34.16 39.33
CA TYR A 729 7.54 35.08 39.05
C TYR A 729 7.63 35.69 37.65
N LEU A 730 8.84 35.86 37.11
CA LEU A 730 9.04 36.32 35.73
C LEU A 730 8.66 35.29 34.67
N GLN A 731 8.45 34.02 35.05
CA GLN A 731 8.03 32.95 34.15
C GLN A 731 6.75 33.29 33.38
N ARG A 732 5.87 34.09 33.98
CA ARG A 732 4.54 34.42 33.42
C ARG A 732 4.56 35.53 32.37
N PHE A 733 5.66 36.27 32.22
CA PHE A 733 5.79 37.29 31.18
C PHE A 733 6.13 36.67 29.83
N GLU A 734 5.57 37.24 28.76
CA GLU A 734 5.76 36.71 27.40
C GLU A 734 7.21 36.79 26.91
N HIS A 735 7.96 37.82 27.30
CA HIS A 735 9.33 38.03 26.82
C HIS A 735 10.38 37.27 27.66
N PHE A 736 10.26 37.34 28.99
CA PHE A 736 11.24 36.73 29.91
C PHE A 736 10.92 35.28 30.26
N GLY A 737 9.65 34.87 30.16
CA GLY A 737 9.19 33.59 30.66
C GLY A 737 9.82 32.38 29.98
N ILE A 738 10.12 32.48 28.68
CA ILE A 738 10.78 31.40 27.93
C ILE A 738 12.18 31.10 28.49
N TYR A 739 12.93 32.13 28.87
CA TYR A 739 14.27 31.96 29.46
C TYR A 739 14.21 31.29 30.83
N VAL A 740 13.20 31.64 31.63
CA VAL A 740 12.96 31.00 32.94
C VAL A 740 12.58 29.52 32.77
N VAL A 741 11.75 29.19 31.78
CA VAL A 741 11.41 27.80 31.46
C VAL A 741 12.64 27.04 30.97
N MET A 742 13.45 27.62 30.08
CA MET A 742 14.70 27.02 29.62
C MET A 742 15.67 26.77 30.77
N PHE A 743 15.86 27.77 31.65
CA PHE A 743 16.70 27.63 32.84
C PHE A 743 16.24 26.49 33.74
N ASN A 744 14.93 26.36 33.99
CA ASN A 744 14.40 25.29 34.84
C ASN A 744 14.57 23.90 34.21
N GLU A 745 14.38 23.74 32.89
CA GLU A 745 14.63 22.45 32.24
C GLU A 745 16.12 22.08 32.27
N ILE A 746 17.02 23.03 31.99
CA ILE A 746 18.48 22.82 32.09
C ILE A 746 18.88 22.50 33.53
N ALA A 747 18.31 23.18 34.54
CA ALA A 747 18.59 22.89 35.94
C ALA A 747 18.15 21.47 36.35
N LYS A 748 17.02 20.99 35.83
CA LYS A 748 16.58 19.59 36.06
C LYS A 748 17.50 18.59 35.39
N THR A 749 17.96 18.84 34.16
CA THR A 749 18.88 17.93 33.48
C THR A 749 20.24 17.94 34.16
N LEU A 750 20.74 19.11 34.55
CA LEU A 750 21.92 19.27 35.39
C LEU A 750 21.81 18.45 36.68
N TRP A 751 20.70 18.53 37.42
CA TRP A 751 20.53 17.80 38.68
C TRP A 751 20.56 16.28 38.51
N LYS A 752 19.90 15.77 37.45
CA LYS A 752 19.93 14.34 37.12
C LYS A 752 21.34 13.86 36.78
N ILE A 753 22.08 14.70 36.07
CA ILE A 753 23.42 14.40 35.57
C ILE A 753 24.48 14.51 36.70
N LEU A 754 24.35 15.50 37.59
CA LEU A 754 25.26 15.73 38.72
C LEU A 754 25.31 14.52 39.66
N LEU A 755 24.19 13.80 39.83
CA LEU A 755 24.15 12.58 40.63
C LEU A 755 25.02 11.45 40.05
N LEU A 756 25.08 11.32 38.73
CA LEU A 756 25.95 10.34 38.07
C LEU A 756 27.44 10.71 38.26
N PHE A 757 27.76 12.00 38.22
CA PHE A 757 29.12 12.50 38.30
C PHE A 757 29.66 12.64 39.71
N PHE A 758 28.80 12.71 40.72
CA PHE A 758 29.20 12.72 42.12
C PHE A 758 30.14 11.55 42.46
N PHE A 759 29.82 10.34 41.98
CA PHE A 759 30.68 9.16 42.21
C PHE A 759 32.03 9.26 41.51
N LEU A 760 32.04 9.89 40.34
CA LEU A 760 33.25 10.07 39.55
C LEU A 760 34.17 11.13 40.16
N MET A 761 33.60 12.25 40.63
CA MET A 761 34.32 13.25 41.41
C MET A 761 34.88 12.65 42.70
N LEU A 762 34.09 11.85 43.42
CA LEU A 762 34.54 11.16 44.64
C LEU A 762 35.70 10.20 44.37
N ALA A 763 35.67 9.47 43.25
CA ALA A 763 36.76 8.57 42.87
C ALA A 763 38.08 9.32 42.64
N PHE A 764 38.03 10.42 41.87
CA PHE A 764 39.22 11.26 41.70
C PHE A 764 39.66 11.94 43.01
N ALA A 765 38.72 12.30 43.90
CA ALA A 765 39.03 12.87 45.21
C ALA A 765 39.81 11.94 46.10
N LEU A 766 39.44 10.66 46.11
CA LEU A 766 40.17 9.64 46.84
C LEU A 766 41.54 9.39 46.20
N VAL A 767 41.64 9.37 44.86
CA VAL A 767 42.91 9.18 44.16
C VAL A 767 43.88 10.32 44.42
N PHE A 768 43.48 11.58 44.25
CA PHE A 768 44.37 12.72 44.48
C PHE A 768 44.69 12.92 45.96
N HIS A 769 43.77 12.62 46.87
CA HIS A 769 44.06 12.56 48.30
C HIS A 769 45.15 11.53 48.63
N ALA A 770 45.13 10.36 47.99
CA ALA A 770 46.14 9.33 48.20
C ALA A 770 47.50 9.67 47.55
N LEU A 771 47.50 10.38 46.41
CA LEU A 771 48.73 10.68 45.65
C LEU A 771 49.43 11.99 46.08
N MET A 772 48.68 13.00 46.50
CA MET A 772 49.17 14.34 46.83
C MET A 772 49.40 14.54 48.35
N LEU A 773 50.13 13.60 48.95
CA LEU A 773 50.53 13.66 50.35
C LEU A 773 51.42 14.90 50.55
N ASN A 774 51.05 15.79 51.48
CA ASN A 774 51.68 17.09 51.81
C ASN A 774 51.11 18.34 51.11
N GLN A 775 50.00 18.24 50.38
CA GLN A 775 49.29 19.42 49.87
C GLN A 775 48.11 19.80 50.77
N LYS A 776 48.04 21.08 51.18
CA LYS A 776 46.94 21.60 52.03
C LYS A 776 45.57 21.42 51.38
N GLU A 777 45.52 21.49 50.05
CA GLU A 777 44.28 21.35 49.27
C GLU A 777 43.76 19.90 49.25
N PHE A 778 44.64 18.91 49.38
CA PHE A 778 44.30 17.48 49.33
C PHE A 778 44.51 16.76 50.67
N GLU A 779 44.76 17.49 51.76
CA GLU A 779 45.02 16.92 53.09
C GLU A 779 43.80 16.23 53.69
N ARG A 780 42.60 16.79 53.48
CA ARG A 780 41.33 16.19 53.93
C ARG A 780 40.45 15.85 52.74
N LEU A 781 39.64 14.80 52.89
CA LEU A 781 38.77 14.31 51.83
C LEU A 781 37.73 15.34 51.37
N ASP A 782 37.21 16.14 52.29
CA ASP A 782 36.27 17.24 52.01
C ASP A 782 36.94 18.35 51.19
N LEU A 783 38.16 18.76 51.55
CA LEU A 783 38.94 19.75 50.80
C LEU A 783 39.33 19.24 49.41
N SER A 784 39.77 17.97 49.32
CA SER A 784 40.08 17.30 48.05
C SER A 784 38.87 17.25 47.12
N GLY A 785 37.69 16.92 47.67
CA GLY A 785 36.44 16.92 46.91
C GLY A 785 36.08 18.30 46.36
N VAL A 786 36.22 19.36 47.17
CA VAL A 786 35.98 20.75 46.73
C VAL A 786 37.00 21.18 45.69
N GLN A 787 38.28 20.87 45.89
CA GLN A 787 39.34 21.21 44.94
C GLN A 787 39.09 20.55 43.58
N ILE A 788 38.65 19.29 43.56
CA ILE A 788 38.33 18.59 42.32
C ILE A 788 37.09 19.15 41.64
N PHE A 789 36.09 19.58 42.42
CA PHE A 789 34.94 20.27 41.86
C PHE A 789 35.37 21.58 41.16
N VAL A 790 36.29 22.35 41.76
CA VAL A 790 36.87 23.56 41.14
C VAL A 790 37.67 23.20 39.89
N MET A 791 38.51 22.15 39.96
CA MET A 791 39.28 21.65 38.82
C MET A 791 38.39 21.12 37.69
N MET A 792 37.20 20.58 37.97
CA MET A 792 36.22 20.12 36.98
C MET A 792 35.67 21.29 36.14
N VAL A 793 35.47 22.47 36.75
CA VAL A 793 34.98 23.67 36.06
C VAL A 793 36.03 24.21 35.07
N GLY A 794 37.31 23.87 35.27
CA GLY A 794 38.41 24.20 34.35
C GLY A 794 39.61 24.88 35.02
N GLU A 795 39.51 25.21 36.31
CA GLU A 795 40.61 25.78 37.09
C GLU A 795 41.57 24.66 37.56
N LEU A 796 42.39 24.16 36.64
CA LEU A 796 43.22 22.97 36.85
C LEU A 796 44.42 23.17 37.78
N ASN A 797 44.81 24.42 38.07
CA ASN A 797 45.93 24.78 38.96
C ASN A 797 47.21 23.93 38.73
N TYR A 798 47.53 23.60 37.48
CA TYR A 798 48.64 22.70 37.13
C TYR A 798 49.99 23.20 37.65
N GLN A 799 50.21 24.51 37.58
CA GLN A 799 51.46 25.14 38.02
C GLN A 799 51.70 24.92 39.52
N SER A 800 50.74 25.36 40.35
CA SER A 800 50.85 25.32 41.81
C SER A 800 50.73 23.90 42.38
N ASN A 801 49.87 23.07 41.79
CA ASN A 801 49.51 21.78 42.39
C ASN A 801 50.38 20.63 41.89
N ILE A 802 51.04 20.78 40.73
CA ILE A 802 51.79 19.68 40.11
C ILE A 802 53.19 20.12 39.71
N LEU A 803 53.34 21.19 38.92
CA LEU A 803 54.63 21.53 38.31
C LEU A 803 55.65 22.06 39.32
N ASP A 804 55.28 23.05 40.13
CA ASP A 804 56.19 23.66 41.10
C ASP A 804 56.66 22.62 42.14
N ILE A 805 55.78 21.68 42.49
CA ILE A 805 56.05 20.62 43.48
C ILE A 805 56.90 19.48 42.88
N TYR A 806 56.73 19.20 41.59
CA TYR A 806 57.60 18.29 40.86
C TYR A 806 59.02 18.86 40.76
N LEU A 807 59.15 20.15 40.43
CA LEU A 807 60.45 20.84 40.39
C LEU A 807 61.13 20.88 41.77
N ASP A 808 60.33 21.02 42.84
CA ASP A 808 60.79 20.95 44.24
C ASP A 808 61.13 19.52 44.73
N ASN A 809 60.95 18.47 43.91
CA ASN A 809 61.13 17.05 44.26
C ASN A 809 60.30 16.56 45.46
N LYS A 810 59.17 17.22 45.78
CA LYS A 810 58.31 16.88 46.93
C LYS A 810 57.16 15.93 46.60
N LEU A 811 57.06 15.50 45.34
CA LEU A 811 55.95 14.69 44.85
C LEU A 811 56.31 13.18 44.90
N PRO A 812 55.62 12.36 45.71
CA PRO A 812 56.06 10.98 45.99
C PRO A 812 55.93 10.03 44.80
N PHE A 813 54.91 10.22 43.95
CA PHE A 813 54.63 9.34 42.80
C PHE A 813 54.43 10.13 41.48
N PRO A 814 55.50 10.74 40.90
CA PRO A 814 55.36 11.66 39.76
C PRO A 814 54.63 11.07 38.56
N PHE A 815 55.06 9.91 38.08
CA PHE A 815 54.49 9.31 36.89
C PHE A 815 52.99 8.99 37.03
N LEU A 816 52.61 8.39 38.16
CA LEU A 816 51.22 8.01 38.43
C LEU A 816 50.33 9.24 38.61
N THR A 817 50.83 10.27 39.30
CA THR A 817 50.12 11.54 39.48
C THR A 817 49.92 12.28 38.16
N PHE A 818 50.93 12.37 37.30
CA PHE A 818 50.78 12.95 35.96
C PHE A 818 49.79 12.14 35.11
N TYR A 819 49.86 10.82 35.16
CA TYR A 819 48.93 9.95 34.44
C TYR A 819 47.48 10.16 34.90
N MET A 820 47.22 10.09 36.22
CA MET A 820 45.88 10.31 36.77
C MET A 820 45.39 11.73 36.52
N PHE A 821 46.28 12.72 36.49
CA PHE A 821 45.96 14.10 36.12
C PHE A 821 45.56 14.23 34.65
N VAL A 822 46.29 13.63 33.71
CA VAL A 822 45.90 13.63 32.28
C VAL A 822 44.55 12.95 32.08
N VAL A 823 44.34 11.79 32.73
CA VAL A 823 43.05 11.07 32.69
C VAL A 823 41.92 11.94 33.24
N PHE A 824 42.18 12.65 34.35
CA PHE A 824 41.23 13.61 34.92
C PHE A 824 40.90 14.75 33.95
N VAL A 825 41.90 15.36 33.30
CA VAL A 825 41.70 16.46 32.34
C VAL A 825 40.88 16.02 31.12
N ILE A 826 41.07 14.79 30.64
CA ILE A 826 40.29 14.25 29.53
C ILE A 826 38.84 13.97 29.96
N LEU A 827 38.65 13.32 31.11
CA LEU A 827 37.31 12.88 31.52
C LEU A 827 36.47 14.02 32.10
N MET A 828 37.01 14.85 32.98
CA MET A 828 36.22 15.83 33.75
C MET A 828 36.05 17.15 32.97
N PRO A 829 37.08 17.99 32.73
CA PRO A 829 36.86 19.25 32.01
C PRO A 829 36.56 19.11 30.52
N ILE A 830 37.01 18.06 29.82
CA ILE A 830 36.79 17.95 28.37
C ILE A 830 35.52 17.15 28.07
N LEU A 831 35.46 15.87 28.43
CA LEU A 831 34.33 15.02 28.05
C LEU A 831 33.04 15.41 28.78
N LEU A 832 33.10 15.52 30.11
CA LEU A 832 31.92 15.78 30.93
C LEU A 832 31.34 17.18 30.68
N MET A 833 32.18 18.23 30.64
CA MET A 833 31.69 19.58 30.35
C MET A 833 31.10 19.70 28.93
N ASN A 834 31.74 19.12 27.91
CA ASN A 834 31.19 19.14 26.55
C ASN A 834 29.89 18.33 26.43
N MET A 835 29.76 17.23 27.19
CA MET A 835 28.51 16.48 27.25
C MET A 835 27.39 17.28 27.93
N MET A 836 27.69 18.00 29.02
CA MET A 836 26.72 18.88 29.68
C MET A 836 26.26 20.02 28.76
N ILE A 837 27.20 20.64 28.03
CA ILE A 837 26.86 21.65 27.02
C ILE A 837 25.99 21.03 25.91
N GLY A 838 26.33 19.84 25.41
CA GLY A 838 25.56 19.14 24.39
C GLY A 838 24.12 18.82 24.80
N LEU A 839 23.93 18.35 26.04
CA LEU A 839 22.60 18.08 26.60
C LEU A 839 21.80 19.37 26.81
N ALA A 840 22.42 20.42 27.36
CA ALA A 840 21.78 21.71 27.49
C ALA A 840 21.37 22.30 26.12
N VAL A 841 22.22 22.19 25.09
CA VAL A 841 21.86 22.62 23.73
C VAL A 841 20.69 21.82 23.16
N GLY A 842 20.65 20.51 23.44
CA GLY A 842 19.52 19.63 23.10
C GLY A 842 18.20 20.07 23.76
N ASP A 843 18.21 20.27 25.08
CA ASP A 843 17.05 20.71 25.86
C ASP A 843 16.56 22.08 25.38
N ILE A 844 17.48 23.02 25.10
CA ILE A 844 17.15 24.35 24.58
C ILE A 844 16.47 24.24 23.20
N ALA A 845 16.97 23.38 22.31
CA ALA A 845 16.38 23.19 21.00
C ALA A 845 14.97 22.60 21.08
N GLU A 846 14.72 21.66 21.99
CA GLU A 846 13.40 21.07 22.23
C GLU A 846 12.40 22.09 22.81
N VAL A 847 12.82 22.86 23.82
CA VAL A 847 11.99 23.91 24.43
C VAL A 847 11.66 25.00 23.42
N LYS A 848 12.61 25.42 22.57
CA LYS A 848 12.34 26.43 21.51
C LYS A 848 11.32 25.95 20.49
N ARG A 849 11.31 24.67 20.12
CA ARG A 849 10.32 24.09 19.19
C ARG A 849 8.90 24.13 19.78
N THR A 850 8.77 23.91 21.08
CA THR A 850 7.47 23.90 21.79
C THR A 850 7.08 25.25 22.41
N ALA A 851 8.00 26.23 22.42
CA ALA A 851 7.86 27.51 23.13
C ALA A 851 6.63 28.31 22.72
N GLY A 852 6.32 28.34 21.42
CA GLY A 852 5.15 29.08 20.91
C GLY A 852 3.83 28.57 21.49
N LEU A 853 3.67 27.25 21.59
CA LEU A 853 2.51 26.63 22.23
C LEU A 853 2.55 26.73 23.74
N LYS A 854 3.71 26.43 24.36
CA LYS A 854 3.87 26.47 25.83
C LYS A 854 3.54 27.88 26.38
N ARG A 855 3.86 28.93 25.60
CA ARG A 855 3.47 30.32 25.90
C ARG A 855 1.96 30.51 25.92
N ILE A 856 1.26 30.15 24.83
CA ILE A 856 -0.19 30.35 24.72
C ILE A 856 -0.92 29.46 25.74
N ALA A 857 -0.45 28.23 25.95
CA ALA A 857 -0.97 27.31 26.95
C ALA A 857 -0.88 27.86 28.37
N MET A 858 0.28 28.40 28.76
CA MET A 858 0.48 29.03 30.07
C MET A 858 -0.42 30.26 30.29
N GLN A 859 -0.68 31.03 29.22
CA GLN A 859 -1.61 32.16 29.27
C GLN A 859 -3.06 31.70 29.44
N ILE A 860 -3.49 30.67 28.70
CA ILE A 860 -4.83 30.08 28.82
C ILE A 860 -5.03 29.46 30.20
N GLU A 861 -4.04 28.73 30.71
CA GLU A 861 -4.05 28.13 32.04
C GLU A 861 -4.16 29.19 33.13
N LEU A 862 -3.41 30.30 33.00
CA LEU A 862 -3.54 31.45 33.89
C LEU A 862 -4.96 32.01 33.88
N HIS A 863 -5.52 32.27 32.70
CA HIS A 863 -6.89 32.79 32.60
C HIS A 863 -7.93 31.82 33.16
N THR A 864 -7.76 30.51 32.92
CA THR A 864 -8.63 29.45 33.47
C THR A 864 -8.59 29.45 35.00
N ASN A 865 -7.38 29.43 35.58
CA ASN A 865 -7.17 29.45 37.03
C ASN A 865 -7.68 30.73 37.69
N LEU A 866 -7.61 31.87 37.00
CA LEU A 866 -8.17 33.13 37.47
C LEU A 866 -9.70 33.11 37.40
N GLU A 867 -10.30 32.72 36.27
CA GLU A 867 -11.77 32.70 36.12
C GLU A 867 -12.44 31.73 37.12
N GLU A 868 -11.82 30.58 37.42
CA GLU A 868 -12.33 29.65 38.45
C GLU A 868 -12.38 30.27 39.87
N LYS A 869 -11.47 31.19 40.18
CA LYS A 869 -11.36 31.83 41.50
C LYS A 869 -12.10 33.17 41.59
N MET A 870 -12.58 33.70 40.47
CA MET A 870 -13.16 35.04 40.38
C MET A 870 -14.67 35.04 40.68
N PRO A 871 -15.20 36.03 41.41
CA PRO A 871 -16.64 36.17 41.62
C PRO A 871 -17.40 36.40 40.31
N TYR A 872 -18.54 35.73 40.16
CA TYR A 872 -19.37 35.78 38.94
C TYR A 872 -19.81 37.21 38.54
N TRP A 873 -20.08 38.09 39.50
CA TRP A 873 -20.50 39.47 39.22
C TRP A 873 -19.42 40.27 38.47
N LEU A 874 -18.15 39.98 38.73
CA LEU A 874 -17.02 40.65 38.10
C LEU A 874 -16.81 40.11 36.69
N LEU A 875 -16.93 38.80 36.50
CA LEU A 875 -16.88 38.17 35.17
C LEU A 875 -17.97 38.71 34.23
N LYS A 876 -19.20 38.83 34.72
CA LYS A 876 -20.33 39.36 33.94
C LYS A 876 -20.13 40.81 33.48
N ARG A 877 -19.43 41.63 34.28
CA ARG A 877 -19.18 43.05 33.95
C ARG A 877 -18.08 43.20 32.89
N VAL A 878 -17.17 42.24 32.83
CA VAL A 878 -15.91 42.34 32.10
C VAL A 878 -15.94 41.53 30.79
N ASP A 879 -16.77 40.49 30.69
CA ASP A 879 -16.86 39.63 29.52
C ASP A 879 -17.70 40.26 28.38
N GLN A 880 -17.12 40.32 27.17
CA GLN A 880 -17.76 40.90 25.97
C GLN A 880 -17.90 39.82 24.89
N SER A 881 -19.10 39.69 24.32
CA SER A 881 -19.39 38.67 23.30
C SER A 881 -18.94 39.04 21.89
N PHE A 882 -18.69 40.32 21.62
CA PHE A 882 -18.20 40.82 20.34
C PHE A 882 -17.18 41.94 20.57
N PHE A 883 -16.14 41.97 19.73
CA PHE A 883 -15.08 42.98 19.78
C PHE A 883 -14.84 43.53 18.39
N THR A 884 -15.10 44.83 18.20
CA THR A 884 -14.94 45.50 16.90
C THR A 884 -13.55 46.13 16.80
N ILE A 885 -12.76 45.70 15.83
CA ILE A 885 -11.45 46.28 15.53
C ILE A 885 -11.60 47.21 14.34
N TYR A 886 -11.05 48.41 14.45
CA TYR A 886 -10.91 49.35 13.36
C TYR A 886 -9.44 49.34 12.91
N PRO A 887 -9.07 48.61 11.84
CA PRO A 887 -7.66 48.42 11.47
C PRO A 887 -6.92 49.74 11.22
N ASN A 888 -7.64 50.75 10.73
CA ASN A 888 -7.07 52.04 10.34
C ASN A 888 -7.14 53.11 11.45
N ARG A 889 -7.71 52.80 12.63
CA ARG A 889 -7.84 53.75 13.74
C ARG A 889 -6.92 53.32 14.89
N LYS A 890 -5.83 54.04 15.12
CA LYS A 890 -4.87 53.73 16.20
C LYS A 890 -5.53 53.87 17.57
N CYS A 891 -5.62 52.79 18.33
CA CYS A 891 -5.97 52.81 19.75
C CYS A 891 -4.69 52.90 20.59
N SER A 892 -4.44 54.08 21.19
CA SER A 892 -3.59 54.34 22.39
C SER A 892 -2.12 53.82 22.45
N LYS A 893 -1.23 54.66 22.99
CA LYS A 893 0.26 54.67 22.90
C LYS A 893 1.06 53.48 23.47
N VAL A 894 0.51 52.30 23.73
CA VAL A 894 1.25 51.20 24.43
C VAL A 894 1.46 49.93 23.58
N GLY A 895 1.00 49.89 22.33
CA GLY A 895 0.95 48.65 21.54
C GLY A 895 1.96 48.47 20.39
N GLU A 896 2.83 49.44 20.08
CA GLU A 896 3.57 49.44 18.79
C GLU A 896 4.78 48.48 18.72
N ALA A 897 5.24 47.88 19.82
CA ALA A 897 6.43 47.01 19.81
C ALA A 897 6.16 45.53 19.50
N ASN A 898 4.91 45.04 19.60
CA ASN A 898 4.61 43.60 19.53
C ASN A 898 4.15 43.10 18.14
N GLU A 899 3.81 43.99 17.21
CA GLU A 899 3.22 43.63 15.91
C GLU A 899 4.25 43.18 14.86
N VAL A 900 5.51 43.61 15.00
CA VAL A 900 6.60 43.28 14.05
C VAL A 900 7.21 41.89 14.33
N GLN A 901 7.27 41.47 15.60
CA GLN A 901 7.83 40.16 16.00
C GLN A 901 6.91 38.98 15.65
N THR A 902 5.60 39.21 15.58
CA THR A 902 4.60 38.16 15.32
C THR A 902 4.55 37.69 13.87
N ARG A 903 5.03 38.50 12.91
CA ARG A 903 5.16 38.12 11.49
C ARG A 903 6.41 37.29 11.17
N LEU A 904 7.45 37.36 12.00
CA LEU A 904 8.71 36.63 11.79
C LEU A 904 8.67 35.19 12.34
N MET A 905 7.72 34.87 13.22
CA MET A 905 7.60 33.54 13.85
C MET A 905 6.61 32.60 13.13
N THR A 906 5.94 33.04 12.06
CA THR A 906 4.96 32.23 11.32
C THR A 906 5.56 31.31 10.26
N ASN A 907 6.88 31.36 10.03
CA ASN A 907 7.53 30.60 8.95
C ASN A 907 8.16 29.27 9.38
N SER A 908 7.94 28.78 10.61
CA SER A 908 8.61 27.57 11.10
C SER A 908 7.66 26.47 11.61
N SER A 909 6.63 26.13 10.85
CA SER A 909 5.81 24.93 11.15
C SER A 909 5.32 24.20 9.90
N ASN A 910 6.24 23.77 9.04
CA ASN A 910 5.93 22.88 7.91
C ASN A 910 5.96 21.38 8.30
N SER A 911 6.34 21.02 9.53
CA SER A 911 6.56 19.62 9.91
C SER A 911 5.29 18.83 10.24
N THR A 912 4.20 19.47 10.66
CA THR A 912 2.91 18.81 10.95
C THR A 912 2.06 18.52 9.71
N SER A 913 2.45 19.08 8.55
CA SER A 913 1.74 18.91 7.27
C SER A 913 1.88 17.50 6.69
N VAL A 914 3.09 16.92 6.77
CA VAL A 914 3.40 15.65 6.08
C VAL A 914 2.66 14.47 6.71
N GLU A 915 2.61 14.36 8.05
CA GLU A 915 1.93 13.23 8.70
C GLU A 915 0.41 13.29 8.48
N ALA A 916 -0.18 14.49 8.51
CA ALA A 916 -1.60 14.68 8.22
C ALA A 916 -1.92 14.31 6.76
N GLU A 917 -1.06 14.69 5.81
CA GLU A 917 -1.24 14.36 4.40
C GLU A 917 -1.01 12.86 4.14
N LEU A 918 -0.05 12.21 4.81
CA LEU A 918 0.14 10.75 4.76
C LEU A 918 -1.08 10.01 5.30
N ARG A 919 -1.67 10.45 6.42
CA ARG A 919 -2.92 9.87 6.94
C ARG A 919 -4.05 10.06 5.93
N ARG A 920 -4.15 11.22 5.29
CA ARG A 920 -5.14 11.50 4.23
C ARG A 920 -4.95 10.57 3.03
N GLN A 921 -3.72 10.40 2.56
CA GLN A 921 -3.38 9.46 1.49
C GLN A 921 -3.70 8.02 1.88
N LYS A 922 -3.42 7.59 3.12
CA LYS A 922 -3.78 6.26 3.63
C LYS A 922 -5.29 6.02 3.57
N TYR A 923 -6.11 6.98 3.99
CA TYR A 923 -7.57 6.85 3.89
C TYR A 923 -8.04 6.78 2.44
N ARG A 924 -7.50 7.63 1.56
CA ARG A 924 -7.80 7.60 0.11
C ARG A 924 -7.41 6.27 -0.52
N LEU A 925 -6.24 5.73 -0.20
CA LEU A 925 -5.78 4.43 -0.70
C LEU A 925 -6.65 3.28 -0.20
N LYS A 926 -7.09 3.31 1.07
CA LYS A 926 -8.01 2.31 1.60
C LYS A 926 -9.35 2.32 0.87
N GLU A 927 -9.88 3.51 0.59
CA GLU A 927 -11.12 3.68 -0.19
C GLU A 927 -10.93 3.19 -1.63
N ILE A 928 -9.86 3.60 -2.31
CA ILE A 928 -9.52 3.15 -3.67
C ILE A 928 -9.36 1.63 -3.72
N SER A 929 -8.67 1.02 -2.75
CA SER A 929 -8.52 -0.44 -2.67
C SER A 929 -9.87 -1.14 -2.55
N SER A 930 -10.75 -0.65 -1.68
CA SER A 930 -12.09 -1.23 -1.52
C SER A 930 -12.95 -1.10 -2.77
N VAL A 931 -12.82 0.02 -3.50
CA VAL A 931 -13.52 0.22 -4.78
C VAL A 931 -12.92 -0.67 -5.87
N LEU A 932 -11.61 -0.82 -5.91
CA LEU A 932 -10.90 -1.67 -6.87
C LEU A 932 -11.27 -3.14 -6.70
N GLU A 933 -11.37 -3.64 -5.46
CA GLU A 933 -11.85 -5.00 -5.17
C GLU A 933 -13.27 -5.20 -5.70
N LYS A 934 -14.20 -4.28 -5.38
CA LYS A 934 -15.58 -4.31 -5.92
C LYS A 934 -15.60 -4.29 -7.45
N GLN A 935 -14.75 -3.47 -8.09
CA GLN A 935 -14.66 -3.38 -9.54
C GLN A 935 -14.04 -4.63 -10.17
N HIS A 936 -13.06 -5.24 -9.54
CA HIS A 936 -12.42 -6.47 -10.00
C HIS A 936 -13.40 -7.63 -9.99
N ASP A 937 -14.21 -7.76 -8.95
CA ASP A 937 -15.26 -8.79 -8.88
C ASP A 937 -16.32 -8.59 -9.96
N LEU A 938 -16.71 -7.33 -10.25
CA LEU A 938 -17.58 -7.01 -11.38
C LEU A 938 -16.92 -7.30 -12.73
N MET A 939 -15.62 -7.04 -12.87
CA MET A 939 -14.87 -7.30 -14.10
C MET A 939 -14.74 -8.80 -14.35
N LYS A 940 -14.47 -9.61 -13.32
CA LYS A 940 -14.52 -11.08 -13.43
C LYS A 940 -15.88 -11.55 -13.94
N LEU A 941 -16.96 -10.99 -13.39
CA LEU A 941 -18.33 -11.27 -13.84
C LEU A 941 -18.56 -10.84 -15.30
N MET A 942 -17.95 -9.73 -15.73
CA MET A 942 -18.02 -9.27 -17.13
C MET A 942 -17.22 -10.15 -18.08
N ILE A 943 -15.98 -10.51 -17.74
CA ILE A 943 -15.12 -11.40 -18.55
C ILE A 943 -15.79 -12.75 -18.71
N GLN A 944 -16.37 -13.31 -17.63
CA GLN A 944 -17.15 -14.54 -17.67
C GLN A 944 -18.32 -14.46 -18.68
N LYS A 945 -18.76 -13.26 -19.05
CA LYS A 945 -19.90 -13.02 -19.96
C LYS A 945 -19.50 -12.38 -21.29
N MET A 946 -18.23 -12.02 -21.49
CA MET A 946 -17.86 -11.32 -22.73
C MET A 946 -17.97 -12.30 -23.88
N GLU A 947 -18.90 -12.05 -24.81
CA GLU A 947 -19.02 -12.81 -26.05
C GLU A 947 -17.79 -12.49 -26.91
N ILE A 948 -16.75 -13.32 -26.81
CA ILE A 948 -15.60 -13.26 -27.73
C ILE A 948 -16.03 -13.98 -29.02
N THR A 949 -16.76 -13.29 -29.89
CA THR A 949 -17.20 -13.85 -31.19
C THR A 949 -16.39 -13.32 -32.37
N SER A 950 -15.10 -13.05 -32.18
CA SER A 950 -14.21 -12.72 -33.30
C SER A 950 -12.78 -13.10 -32.93
N GLU A 951 -12.16 -13.92 -33.79
CA GLU A 951 -10.74 -14.32 -33.87
C GLU A 951 -10.33 -15.68 -33.32
N ALA A 952 -11.11 -16.38 -32.49
CA ALA A 952 -10.71 -17.73 -32.03
C ALA A 952 -10.92 -18.85 -33.08
N ASP A 953 -11.79 -18.64 -34.07
CA ASP A 953 -12.23 -19.71 -34.99
C ASP A 953 -11.73 -19.57 -36.44
N GLU A 954 -10.95 -18.55 -36.80
CA GLU A 954 -10.58 -18.31 -38.21
C GLU A 954 -9.17 -18.71 -38.62
N HIS A 955 -8.26 -19.12 -37.73
CA HIS A 955 -6.85 -19.33 -38.09
C HIS A 955 -6.19 -20.63 -37.59
N ASP A 956 -6.93 -21.75 -37.52
CA ASP A 956 -6.33 -23.08 -37.38
C ASP A 956 -6.79 -24.02 -38.52
N GLY A 957 -6.08 -23.94 -39.65
CA GLY A 957 -6.15 -24.90 -40.75
C GLY A 957 -4.94 -24.75 -41.67
N PRO A 958 -4.32 -25.84 -42.15
CA PRO A 958 -3.16 -25.75 -43.03
C PRO A 958 -3.61 -25.26 -44.41
N THR A 959 -3.00 -24.18 -44.89
CA THR A 959 -3.12 -23.76 -46.28
C THR A 959 -2.20 -24.63 -47.14
N GLU A 960 -2.81 -25.32 -48.10
CA GLU A 960 -2.10 -26.12 -49.10
C GLU A 960 -1.04 -25.29 -49.83
N VAL A 961 0.13 -25.89 -50.00
CA VAL A 961 1.30 -25.36 -50.69
C VAL A 961 1.04 -25.22 -52.19
N LYS A 962 1.11 -24.00 -52.72
CA LYS A 962 1.50 -23.75 -54.11
C LYS A 962 2.55 -22.64 -54.21
N GLY A 963 3.77 -23.04 -54.54
CA GLY A 963 4.68 -22.31 -55.45
C GLY A 963 5.36 -21.04 -54.92
N TYR A 964 6.66 -21.17 -54.64
CA TYR A 964 7.64 -20.11 -54.39
C TYR A 964 7.55 -18.88 -55.31
N ARG A 965 7.62 -17.68 -54.71
CA ARG A 965 8.57 -16.60 -55.07
C ARG A 965 8.73 -15.61 -53.91
N GLN A 966 9.98 -15.44 -53.48
CA GLN A 966 10.44 -14.51 -52.43
C GLN A 966 10.00 -13.06 -52.69
N ARG A 967 9.67 -12.34 -51.61
CA ARG A 967 10.25 -11.02 -51.29
C ARG A 967 9.98 -10.69 -49.81
N SER A 968 11.03 -10.76 -49.00
CA SER A 968 11.11 -10.16 -47.68
C SER A 968 11.17 -8.63 -47.81
N ASN A 969 10.01 -7.97 -47.69
CA ASN A 969 9.93 -6.54 -47.40
C ASN A 969 9.66 -6.38 -45.90
N TRP A 970 10.72 -6.31 -45.10
CA TRP A 970 10.67 -5.66 -43.80
C TRP A 970 10.71 -4.15 -44.03
N GLY A 971 9.57 -3.50 -43.82
CA GLY A 971 9.47 -2.05 -44.01
C GLY A 971 8.07 -1.58 -44.40
N GLN A 972 7.07 -1.89 -43.60
CA GLN A 972 5.84 -1.09 -43.48
C GLN A 972 5.09 -1.54 -42.22
N ALA A 973 5.34 -0.85 -41.11
CA ALA A 973 4.46 -0.91 -39.95
C ALA A 973 3.08 -0.37 -40.37
N LYS A 974 2.20 -1.27 -40.80
CA LYS A 974 0.76 -0.99 -40.84
C LYS A 974 0.31 -0.81 -39.40
N GLY A 975 -0.13 0.41 -39.12
CA GLY A 975 -0.48 0.90 -37.80
C GLY A 975 -1.37 -0.07 -37.04
N SER A 976 -1.01 -0.24 -35.77
CA SER A 976 -1.83 -0.88 -34.76
C SER A 976 -3.24 -0.25 -34.73
N ASN A 977 -4.26 -1.06 -34.96
CA ASN A 977 -5.67 -0.68 -34.76
C ASN A 977 -6.05 -0.52 -33.27
N TRP A 978 -5.08 -0.22 -32.40
CA TRP A 978 -5.27 0.11 -30.99
C TRP A 978 -5.43 1.64 -30.75
N ILE A 979 -5.27 2.46 -31.79
CA ILE A 979 -5.42 3.92 -31.72
C ILE A 979 -6.88 4.40 -31.45
N PRO A 980 -7.96 3.70 -31.85
CA PRO A 980 -9.32 4.14 -31.52
C PRO A 980 -9.66 4.04 -30.03
N LEU A 981 -9.07 3.08 -29.29
CA LEU A 981 -9.40 2.84 -27.88
C LEU A 981 -8.70 3.85 -26.94
N MET A 982 -7.45 4.22 -27.27
CA MET A 982 -6.71 5.28 -26.58
C MET A 982 -7.31 6.67 -26.82
N LYS A 983 -7.79 6.96 -28.05
CA LYS A 983 -8.47 8.24 -28.36
C LYS A 983 -9.84 8.40 -27.69
N VAL A 984 -10.50 7.30 -27.28
CA VAL A 984 -11.77 7.36 -26.53
C VAL A 984 -11.52 7.59 -25.04
N LEU A 985 -10.41 7.10 -24.50
CA LEU A 985 -10.01 7.35 -23.11
C LEU A 985 -9.51 8.78 -22.88
N GLU A 986 -8.88 9.41 -23.87
CA GLU A 986 -8.46 10.82 -23.79
C GLU A 986 -9.63 11.82 -23.88
N ARG A 987 -10.80 11.42 -24.40
CA ARG A 987 -11.98 12.31 -24.53
C ARG A 987 -12.87 12.40 -23.29
N LYS A 988 -12.52 11.74 -22.18
CA LYS A 988 -13.29 11.79 -20.92
C LYS A 988 -12.65 12.63 -19.80
N ASN A 989 -11.56 13.34 -20.07
CA ASN A 989 -10.94 14.31 -19.15
C ASN A 989 -11.01 15.75 -19.69
N VAL A 990 -12.21 16.24 -19.99
CA VAL A 990 -12.54 17.68 -20.06
C VAL A 990 -13.80 17.94 -19.27
#